data_AF-A0A8T7B5U3-F1
#
_entry.id   AF-A0A8T7B5U3-F1
#
_cell.length_a   1.000
_cell.length_b   1.000
_cell.length_c   1.000
_cell.angle_alpha   90.00
_cell.angle_beta   90.00
_cell.angle_gamma   90.00
#
_symmetry.space_group_name_H-M   'P 1'
#
loop_
_entity.id
_entity.type
_entity.pdbx_description
1 polymer ?
#
loop_
_entity_poly.entity_id
_entity_poly.type
_entity_poly.pdbx_seq_one_letter_code
_entity_poly.pdbx_strand_id
1 'polypeptide(L)'
;GAYWDSEIKWAQERGWSSYPVFTRKVWTDLNYLHCAQKLLAAPHAFHAKFASHNAHTVSSILEMADGRRDFEFQRLHGMGEHLYEEVVPEEKWGVPCRVYAPVGAHEELLPYLVRRLLENGANTSFVHRIADEDIPVEQVVRDPITLAETFDSIPHPKIPLPESMYGDERKNSSGINWYSANAIQSLANGLSTATTITRRASPLISGRTVEVGEENDSTNPATGDTVGSVIRANAELVDEAAVAALAAFRDWDALSGTRRGEILWRASDLYEAHAAELIYLCVNEAGKSLPDSYSELREAVDFLRYYGAQAAREFSSPVELPGPTGERNQLSLRGRGVFGCISPWNFPLAIFTGQVSAALAAGNCVLTKPAEQTSLVGARAVELLHEAGVPSNVLHLLPGQGSVVGQAMVEHRNVSGIAFTGSTATARQINQSLAAKEGPIPVLIAETGGQNAMLVDSSALPEQVVNDVVQSAFNSAGQRCSALRVLFLQNSIADRVIELLTGAMQELVIGNPASLATDIGPVIDETALAGLIVHRDYLQRVGKIIHQCENPTDLNDGWFFPPLLVEIDSIDQLEDEVFGPILHIVRYARKDTEKVIEAINNTGYGLTFGVHSRIDARARWLASQVRAGNAYVNRNMIGAVVGVQPFGGCNLSGTGPKAGGPHYLHRFANEHTYTVNTSAVGGNASLLALSND
;
A
#
# COMPACT_ATOMS: atom_id res chain seq x y z
N GLY A 1 4.17 -8.63 27.42
CA GLY A 1 3.73 -7.43 26.68
C GLY A 1 2.46 -7.77 25.93
N ALA A 2 1.53 -6.83 25.81
CA ALA A 2 0.14 -7.12 25.43
C ALA A 2 -0.16 -7.00 23.92
N TYR A 3 0.77 -6.47 23.11
CA TYR A 3 0.54 -6.09 21.71
C TYR A 3 1.35 -6.94 20.72
N TRP A 4 1.82 -8.13 21.13
CA TRP A 4 2.84 -8.88 20.37
C TRP A 4 2.47 -9.12 18.91
N ASP A 5 1.27 -9.64 18.64
CA ASP A 5 0.78 -9.93 17.29
C ASP A 5 0.64 -8.67 16.42
N SER A 6 0.15 -7.59 17.02
CA SER A 6 -0.03 -6.29 16.39
C SER A 6 1.32 -5.69 16.00
N GLU A 7 2.33 -5.78 16.86
CA GLU A 7 3.69 -5.32 16.56
C GLU A 7 4.34 -6.13 15.42
N ILE A 8 4.13 -7.45 15.37
CA ILE A 8 4.59 -8.28 14.24
C ILE A 8 3.93 -7.82 12.94
N LYS A 9 2.60 -7.67 12.94
CA LYS A 9 1.82 -7.22 11.78
C LYS A 9 2.27 -5.83 11.32
N TRP A 10 2.35 -4.87 12.24
CA TRP A 10 2.69 -3.48 11.91
C TRP A 10 4.09 -3.35 11.34
N ALA A 11 5.07 -4.08 11.87
CA ALA A 11 6.43 -4.10 11.32
C ALA A 11 6.46 -4.69 9.92
N GLN A 12 5.69 -5.76 9.65
CA GLN A 12 5.56 -6.37 8.32
C GLN A 12 4.90 -5.42 7.31
N GLU A 13 3.73 -4.87 7.65
CA GLU A 13 2.99 -3.93 6.80
C GLU A 13 3.83 -2.70 6.46
N ARG A 14 4.60 -2.19 7.43
CA ARG A 14 5.45 -1.00 7.27
C ARG A 14 6.82 -1.31 6.68
N GLY A 15 7.18 -2.57 6.40
CA GLY A 15 8.47 -2.92 5.81
C GLY A 15 9.68 -2.55 6.69
N TRP A 16 9.55 -2.61 8.02
CA TRP A 16 10.65 -2.30 8.92
C TRP A 16 11.78 -3.33 8.84
N SER A 17 13.00 -2.94 9.21
CA SER A 17 14.16 -3.84 9.14
C SER A 17 14.07 -5.04 10.09
N SER A 18 13.32 -4.92 11.20
CA SER A 18 13.10 -5.98 12.17
C SER A 18 11.86 -5.70 13.03
N TYR A 19 11.58 -6.60 13.97
CA TYR A 19 10.50 -6.47 14.94
C TYR A 19 10.95 -5.70 16.19
N PRO A 20 10.09 -4.85 16.77
CA PRO A 20 10.36 -4.21 18.06
C PRO A 20 10.15 -5.18 19.24
N VAL A 21 9.77 -6.44 18.98
CA VAL A 21 9.49 -7.48 19.96
C VAL A 21 10.18 -8.78 19.58
N PHE A 22 10.48 -9.62 20.58
CA PHE A 22 10.99 -10.97 20.30
C PHE A 22 9.95 -11.83 19.58
N THR A 23 10.39 -12.68 18.67
CA THR A 23 9.51 -13.59 17.90
C THR A 23 9.33 -14.96 18.54
N ARG A 24 10.09 -15.28 19.60
CA ARG A 24 9.83 -16.44 20.47
C ARG A 24 9.51 -15.99 21.89
N LYS A 25 8.54 -16.68 22.50
CA LYS A 25 8.10 -16.44 23.88
C LYS A 25 9.26 -16.59 24.89
N VAL A 26 10.11 -17.61 24.72
CA VAL A 26 11.24 -17.87 25.64
C VAL A 26 12.20 -16.68 25.78
N TRP A 27 12.45 -15.93 24.70
CA TRP A 27 13.31 -14.75 24.75
C TRP A 27 12.67 -13.61 25.53
N THR A 28 11.34 -13.51 25.50
CA THR A 28 10.61 -12.57 26.36
C THR A 28 10.75 -12.96 27.82
N ASP A 29 10.66 -14.25 28.16
CA ASP A 29 10.83 -14.72 29.54
C ASP A 29 12.25 -14.44 30.06
N LEU A 30 13.28 -14.79 29.27
CA LEU A 30 14.67 -14.55 29.63
C LEU A 30 14.98 -13.06 29.78
N ASN A 31 14.51 -12.23 28.85
CA ASN A 31 14.68 -10.79 28.94
C ASN A 31 13.95 -10.20 30.15
N TYR A 32 12.76 -10.73 30.50
CA TYR A 32 12.04 -10.33 31.72
C TYR A 32 12.91 -10.60 32.96
N LEU A 33 13.45 -11.82 33.09
CA LEU A 33 14.29 -12.21 34.23
C LEU A 33 15.57 -11.36 34.30
N HIS A 34 16.21 -11.09 33.15
CA HIS A 34 17.37 -10.21 33.09
C HIS A 34 17.03 -8.77 33.54
N CYS A 35 15.91 -8.22 33.09
CA CYS A 35 15.42 -6.92 33.54
C CYS A 35 15.08 -6.93 35.05
N ALA A 36 14.51 -8.01 35.57
CA ALA A 36 14.20 -8.16 36.99
C ALA A 36 15.47 -8.16 37.85
N GLN A 37 16.52 -8.86 37.44
CA GLN A 37 17.84 -8.83 38.10
C GLN A 37 18.38 -7.40 38.19
N LYS A 38 18.31 -6.62 37.09
CA LYS A 38 18.76 -5.23 37.07
C LYS A 38 17.98 -4.34 38.05
N LEU A 39 16.66 -4.51 38.11
CA LEU A 39 15.80 -3.76 39.03
C LEU A 39 16.10 -4.13 40.50
N LEU A 40 16.22 -5.42 40.80
CA LEU A 40 16.56 -5.91 42.14
C LEU A 40 17.95 -5.46 42.59
N ALA A 41 18.91 -5.30 41.67
CA ALA A 41 20.25 -4.80 41.97
C ALA A 41 20.30 -3.29 42.30
N ALA A 42 19.24 -2.53 42.03
CA ALA A 42 19.19 -1.08 42.22
C ALA A 42 17.97 -0.60 43.03
N PRO A 43 17.70 -1.15 44.23
CA PRO A 43 16.49 -0.84 45.00
C PRO A 43 16.46 0.61 45.53
N HIS A 44 17.62 1.24 45.67
CA HIS A 44 17.71 2.65 46.07
C HIS A 44 17.28 3.61 44.95
N ALA A 45 17.31 3.15 43.69
CA ALA A 45 16.93 3.96 42.54
C ALA A 45 15.52 3.62 42.04
N PHE A 46 15.07 2.37 42.19
CA PHE A 46 13.81 1.90 41.67
C PHE A 46 13.03 1.09 42.71
N HIS A 47 11.73 1.34 42.81
CA HIS A 47 10.82 0.43 43.48
C HIS A 47 10.24 -0.56 42.47
N ALA A 48 10.74 -1.79 42.48
CA ALA A 48 10.41 -2.80 41.49
C ALA A 48 8.98 -3.34 41.64
N LYS A 49 8.27 -3.46 40.52
CA LYS A 49 6.88 -3.94 40.43
C LYS A 49 6.79 -5.01 39.35
N PHE A 50 6.76 -6.28 39.74
CA PHE A 50 6.81 -7.40 38.82
C PHE A 50 5.40 -7.90 38.48
N ALA A 51 4.88 -7.51 37.32
CA ALA A 51 3.60 -7.99 36.81
C ALA A 51 3.80 -9.31 36.04
N SER A 52 3.26 -10.44 36.53
CA SER A 52 3.30 -11.73 35.83
C SER A 52 2.27 -12.72 36.38
N HIS A 53 1.78 -13.62 35.54
CA HIS A 53 1.00 -14.80 35.97
C HIS A 53 1.77 -16.10 35.79
N ASN A 54 3.03 -16.02 35.35
CA ASN A 54 3.88 -17.18 35.16
C ASN A 54 4.55 -17.54 36.49
N ALA A 55 4.16 -18.69 37.07
CA ALA A 55 4.68 -19.13 38.36
C ALA A 55 6.21 -19.34 38.34
N HIS A 56 6.77 -19.81 37.22
CA HIS A 56 8.22 -19.91 37.06
C HIS A 56 8.87 -18.54 37.20
N THR A 57 8.37 -17.52 36.49
CA THR A 57 8.89 -16.15 36.58
C THR A 57 8.82 -15.61 38.00
N VAL A 58 7.67 -15.81 38.68
CA VAL A 58 7.48 -15.37 40.07
C VAL A 58 8.47 -16.06 41.02
N SER A 59 8.61 -17.39 40.92
CA SER A 59 9.56 -18.16 41.70
C SER A 59 11.01 -17.73 41.44
N SER A 60 11.41 -17.55 40.18
CA SER A 60 12.76 -17.09 39.85
C SER A 60 13.08 -15.73 40.49
N ILE A 61 12.12 -14.81 40.53
CA ILE A 61 12.32 -13.48 41.14
C ILE A 61 12.42 -13.57 42.66
N LEU A 62 11.59 -14.42 43.28
CA LEU A 62 11.65 -14.68 44.73
C LEU A 62 13.03 -15.23 45.13
N GLU A 63 13.55 -16.18 44.36
CA GLU A 63 14.90 -16.73 44.56
C GLU A 63 15.99 -15.68 44.31
N MET A 64 15.88 -14.88 43.23
CA MET A 64 16.83 -13.79 42.94
C MET A 64 16.85 -12.70 44.01
N ALA A 65 15.72 -12.48 44.70
CA ALA A 65 15.61 -11.49 45.75
C ALA A 65 16.23 -11.95 47.08
N ASP A 66 16.51 -13.24 47.25
CA ASP A 66 17.20 -13.83 48.41
C ASP A 66 16.60 -13.34 49.76
N GLY A 67 15.30 -13.54 49.92
CA GLY A 67 14.55 -13.18 51.14
C GLY A 67 14.21 -11.69 51.28
N ARG A 68 14.65 -10.82 50.36
CA ARG A 68 14.24 -9.42 50.35
C ARG A 68 12.75 -9.26 50.04
N ARG A 69 12.17 -8.17 50.56
CA ARG A 69 10.74 -7.81 50.42
C ARG A 69 10.52 -6.35 49.99
N ASP A 70 11.57 -5.70 49.47
CA ASP A 70 11.58 -4.28 49.07
C ASP A 70 11.02 -4.04 47.65
N PHE A 71 10.14 -4.94 47.19
CA PHE A 71 9.46 -4.90 45.89
C PHE A 71 8.03 -5.44 46.01
N GLU A 72 7.21 -5.26 44.99
CA GLU A 72 5.88 -5.87 44.90
C GLU A 72 5.72 -6.68 43.62
N PHE A 73 4.86 -7.70 43.68
CA PHE A 73 4.29 -8.31 42.48
C PHE A 73 3.01 -7.60 42.06
N GLN A 74 2.57 -7.85 40.81
CA GLN A 74 1.27 -7.41 40.33
C GLN A 74 0.56 -8.50 39.54
N ARG A 75 -0.77 -8.53 39.66
CA ARG A 75 -1.65 -9.42 38.90
C ARG A 75 -2.87 -8.68 38.40
N LEU A 76 -3.59 -9.28 37.47
CA LEU A 76 -4.90 -8.79 37.05
C LEU A 76 -5.99 -9.25 38.00
N HIS A 77 -7.04 -8.44 38.16
CA HIS A 77 -8.26 -8.86 38.83
C HIS A 77 -8.94 -10.03 38.07
N GLY A 78 -9.40 -11.04 38.80
CA GLY A 78 -10.03 -12.24 38.24
C GLY A 78 -9.05 -13.24 37.61
N MET A 79 -7.74 -13.02 37.75
CA MET A 79 -6.70 -13.91 37.25
C MET A 79 -5.50 -13.99 38.18
N GLY A 80 -4.99 -15.21 38.38
CA GLY A 80 -3.79 -15.45 39.18
C GLY A 80 -3.99 -15.31 40.68
N GLU A 81 -5.24 -15.30 41.18
CA GLU A 81 -5.54 -15.37 42.62
C GLU A 81 -4.75 -16.50 43.29
N HIS A 82 -4.90 -17.73 42.80
CA HIS A 82 -4.29 -18.93 43.38
C HIS A 82 -2.76 -18.88 43.40
N LEU A 83 -2.12 -18.29 42.38
CA LEU A 83 -0.67 -18.11 42.39
C LEU A 83 -0.23 -17.18 43.53
N TYR A 84 -0.94 -16.07 43.73
CA TYR A 84 -0.54 -15.06 44.71
C TYR A 84 -1.02 -15.34 46.13
N GLU A 85 -2.01 -16.23 46.32
CA GLU A 85 -2.31 -16.88 47.60
C GLU A 85 -1.12 -17.69 48.14
N GLU A 86 -0.22 -18.14 47.25
CA GLU A 86 1.03 -18.80 47.62
C GLU A 86 2.20 -17.83 47.90
N VAL A 87 2.06 -16.54 47.60
CA VAL A 87 3.16 -15.56 47.68
C VAL A 87 2.95 -14.51 48.77
N VAL A 88 1.73 -13.97 48.89
CA VAL A 88 1.42 -12.82 49.75
C VAL A 88 1.48 -13.12 51.25
N PRO A 89 1.00 -14.27 51.76
CA PRO A 89 0.98 -14.53 53.20
C PRO A 89 2.39 -14.53 53.83
N GLU A 90 2.52 -14.00 55.05
CA GLU A 90 3.80 -13.84 55.74
C GLU A 90 4.45 -15.19 56.08
N GLU A 91 3.63 -16.21 56.34
CA GLU A 91 4.02 -17.60 56.56
C GLU A 91 4.54 -18.32 55.30
N LYS A 92 4.36 -17.70 54.12
CA LYS A 92 4.92 -18.16 52.84
C LYS A 92 6.10 -17.27 52.46
N TRP A 93 5.94 -16.40 51.46
CA TRP A 93 7.00 -15.50 51.01
C TRP A 93 6.88 -14.09 51.61
N GLY A 94 5.68 -13.67 52.03
CA GLY A 94 5.42 -12.37 52.62
C GLY A 94 5.68 -11.18 51.68
N VAL A 95 5.60 -11.39 50.36
CA VAL A 95 5.83 -10.35 49.36
C VAL A 95 4.49 -9.80 48.88
N PRO A 96 4.26 -8.47 48.92
CA PRO A 96 2.98 -7.89 48.55
C PRO A 96 2.66 -8.10 47.07
N CYS A 97 1.37 -8.25 46.75
CA CYS A 97 0.86 -8.29 45.38
C CYS A 97 -0.25 -7.25 45.17
N ARG A 98 -0.07 -6.37 44.18
CA ARG A 98 -1.07 -5.38 43.79
C ARG A 98 -1.97 -5.91 42.68
N VAL A 99 -3.27 -5.70 42.82
CA VAL A 99 -4.25 -6.09 41.81
C VAL A 99 -4.50 -4.92 40.85
N TYR A 100 -4.24 -5.13 39.55
CA TYR A 100 -4.69 -4.27 38.48
C TYR A 100 -6.17 -4.55 38.21
N ALA A 101 -7.04 -3.64 38.64
CA ALA A 101 -8.49 -3.79 38.62
C ALA A 101 -9.12 -2.74 37.68
N PRO A 102 -9.46 -3.13 36.43
CA PRO A 102 -10.22 -2.29 35.52
C PRO A 102 -11.61 -2.02 36.10
N VAL A 103 -12.06 -0.76 36.00
CA VAL A 103 -13.38 -0.32 36.44
C VAL A 103 -13.98 0.51 35.31
N GLY A 104 -15.18 0.15 34.86
CA GLY A 104 -15.86 0.81 33.75
C GLY A 104 -17.24 0.20 33.51
N ALA A 105 -17.99 0.78 32.60
CA ALA A 105 -19.27 0.22 32.17
C ALA A 105 -19.05 -1.09 31.37
N HIS A 106 -20.07 -1.94 31.27
CA HIS A 106 -19.96 -3.19 30.50
C HIS A 106 -19.50 -2.96 29.05
N GLU A 107 -20.02 -1.93 28.38
CA GLU A 107 -19.66 -1.60 27.00
C GLU A 107 -18.18 -1.21 26.83
N GLU A 108 -17.59 -0.54 27.81
CA GLU A 108 -16.19 -0.10 27.81
C GLU A 108 -15.22 -1.26 28.11
N LEU A 109 -15.66 -2.24 28.90
CA LEU A 109 -14.85 -3.37 29.33
C LEU A 109 -14.81 -4.52 28.31
N LEU A 110 -15.79 -4.62 27.41
CA LEU A 110 -15.86 -5.72 26.42
C LEU A 110 -14.66 -5.77 25.46
N PRO A 111 -14.21 -4.68 24.83
CA PRO A 111 -13.00 -4.70 23.99
C PRO A 111 -11.75 -5.13 24.78
N TYR A 112 -11.65 -4.65 26.02
CA TYR A 112 -10.57 -5.02 26.93
C TYR A 112 -10.63 -6.51 27.32
N LEU A 113 -11.83 -7.08 27.52
CA LEU A 113 -12.03 -8.49 27.86
C LEU A 113 -11.56 -9.43 26.75
N VAL A 114 -11.91 -9.16 25.48
CA VAL A 114 -11.49 -10.00 24.33
C VAL A 114 -9.97 -10.10 24.28
N ARG A 115 -9.30 -8.96 24.42
CA ARG A 115 -7.84 -8.93 24.47
C ARG A 115 -7.30 -9.71 25.65
N ARG A 116 -7.95 -9.62 26.81
CA ARG A 116 -7.52 -10.33 28.01
C ARG A 116 -7.65 -11.84 27.91
N LEU A 117 -8.68 -12.31 27.21
CA LEU A 117 -8.84 -13.70 26.83
C LEU A 117 -7.71 -14.15 25.89
N LEU A 118 -7.31 -13.34 24.91
CA LEU A 118 -6.19 -13.68 24.01
C LEU A 118 -4.85 -13.73 24.75
N GLU A 119 -4.58 -12.77 25.64
CA GLU A 119 -3.32 -12.72 26.41
C GLU A 119 -3.10 -13.98 27.27
N ASN A 120 -4.16 -14.53 27.84
CA ASN A 120 -4.07 -15.66 28.78
C ASN A 120 -4.56 -17.00 28.21
N GLY A 121 -5.27 -16.97 27.09
CA GLY A 121 -5.79 -18.14 26.37
C GLY A 121 -4.96 -18.55 25.16
N ALA A 122 -3.90 -17.82 24.81
CA ALA A 122 -2.97 -18.28 23.77
C ALA A 122 -2.27 -19.58 24.18
N ASN A 123 -2.03 -20.49 23.24
CA ASN A 123 -1.40 -21.81 23.49
C ASN A 123 -0.03 -21.74 24.18
N THR A 124 0.68 -20.62 24.02
CA THR A 124 1.99 -20.37 24.66
C THR A 124 1.88 -19.69 26.03
N SER A 125 0.67 -19.31 26.45
CA SER A 125 0.41 -18.69 27.75
C SER A 125 0.54 -19.71 28.88
N PHE A 126 1.16 -19.28 29.98
CA PHE A 126 1.29 -20.11 31.18
C PHE A 126 -0.09 -20.51 31.74
N VAL A 127 -1.05 -19.58 31.75
CA VAL A 127 -2.40 -19.80 32.28
C VAL A 127 -3.15 -20.86 31.48
N HIS A 128 -3.03 -20.85 30.15
CA HIS A 128 -3.58 -21.91 29.31
C HIS A 128 -2.88 -23.26 29.58
N ARG A 129 -1.55 -23.27 29.66
CA ARG A 129 -0.77 -24.51 29.81
C ARG A 129 -0.94 -25.18 31.18
N ILE A 130 -1.17 -24.43 32.25
CA ILE A 130 -1.41 -25.00 33.59
C ILE A 130 -2.84 -25.52 33.76
N ALA A 131 -3.79 -25.00 32.98
CA ALA A 131 -5.17 -25.49 32.94
C ALA A 131 -5.33 -26.74 32.06
N ASP A 132 -4.31 -27.08 31.26
CA ASP A 132 -4.27 -28.25 30.38
C ASP A 132 -3.73 -29.46 31.15
N GLU A 133 -4.64 -30.38 31.53
CA GLU A 133 -4.31 -31.58 32.31
C GLU A 133 -3.37 -32.55 31.57
N ASP A 134 -3.23 -32.42 30.25
CA ASP A 134 -2.36 -33.26 29.43
C ASP A 134 -0.89 -32.79 29.43
N ILE A 135 -0.59 -31.59 29.98
CA ILE A 135 0.78 -31.05 30.04
C ILE A 135 1.42 -31.33 31.41
N PRO A 136 2.49 -32.13 31.50
CA PRO A 136 3.19 -32.38 32.76
C PRO A 136 3.72 -31.09 33.40
N VAL A 137 3.64 -30.99 34.73
CA VAL A 137 4.07 -29.81 35.49
C VAL A 137 5.54 -29.47 35.18
N GLU A 138 6.40 -30.46 35.00
CA GLU A 138 7.82 -30.30 34.66
C GLU A 138 8.02 -29.54 33.34
N GLN A 139 7.09 -29.66 32.40
CA GLN A 139 7.12 -28.89 31.15
C GLN A 139 6.62 -27.46 31.34
N VAL A 140 5.72 -27.23 32.30
CA VAL A 140 5.17 -25.91 32.63
C VAL A 140 6.21 -25.07 33.39
N VAL A 141 6.97 -25.70 34.29
CA VAL A 141 8.05 -25.07 35.08
C VAL A 141 9.45 -25.25 34.49
N ARG A 142 9.54 -25.62 33.20
CA ARG A 142 10.84 -25.81 32.54
C ARG A 142 11.64 -24.50 32.53
N ASP A 143 12.92 -24.61 32.88
CA ASP A 143 13.86 -23.48 32.83
C ASP A 143 13.94 -22.88 31.41
N PRO A 144 13.64 -21.57 31.25
CA PRO A 144 13.68 -20.91 29.96
C PRO A 144 15.09 -20.85 29.36
N ILE A 145 16.17 -20.92 30.15
CA ILE A 145 17.55 -20.95 29.63
C ILE A 145 17.79 -22.29 28.92
N THR A 146 17.57 -23.40 29.62
CA THR A 146 17.70 -24.74 29.04
C THR A 146 16.78 -24.93 27.82
N LEU A 147 15.58 -24.34 27.82
CA LEU A 147 14.69 -24.37 26.65
C LEU A 147 15.25 -23.54 25.48
N ALA A 148 15.76 -22.34 25.75
CA ALA A 148 16.34 -21.47 24.74
C ALA A 148 17.54 -22.11 24.03
N GLU A 149 18.39 -22.82 24.76
CA GLU A 149 19.55 -23.56 24.24
C GLU A 149 19.16 -24.69 23.27
N THR A 150 17.91 -25.17 23.30
CA THR A 150 17.44 -26.21 22.36
C THR A 150 17.08 -25.68 20.98
N PHE A 151 17.03 -24.35 20.78
CA PHE A 151 16.65 -23.77 19.50
C PHE A 151 17.89 -23.45 18.65
N ASP A 152 17.90 -23.97 17.42
CA ASP A 152 18.98 -23.69 16.45
C ASP A 152 19.02 -22.24 15.96
N SER A 153 17.90 -21.50 16.10
CA SER A 153 17.78 -20.11 15.66
C SER A 153 17.13 -19.22 16.72
N ILE A 154 17.71 -18.02 16.90
CA ILE A 154 17.13 -16.98 17.75
C ILE A 154 15.74 -16.57 17.23
N PRO A 155 15.56 -16.05 16.01
CA PRO A 155 14.22 -15.73 15.51
C PRO A 155 13.38 -16.99 15.30
N HIS A 156 12.06 -16.84 15.41
CA HIS A 156 11.13 -17.92 15.12
C HIS A 156 11.09 -18.19 13.59
N PRO A 157 11.38 -19.42 13.11
CA PRO A 157 11.57 -19.69 11.68
C PRO A 157 10.28 -19.55 10.85
N LYS A 158 9.10 -19.61 11.49
CA LYS A 158 7.81 -19.41 10.83
C LYS A 158 7.32 -17.95 10.84
N ILE A 159 8.12 -17.02 11.34
CA ILE A 159 7.80 -15.59 11.34
C ILE A 159 8.86 -14.91 10.45
N PRO A 160 8.62 -14.79 9.14
CA PRO A 160 9.59 -14.21 8.22
C PRO A 160 9.75 -12.72 8.51
N LEU A 161 11.00 -12.23 8.49
CA LEU A 161 11.28 -10.80 8.61
C LEU A 161 10.46 -9.99 7.59
N PRO A 162 10.14 -8.71 7.87
CA PRO A 162 9.35 -7.89 6.95
C PRO A 162 9.91 -7.85 5.51
N GLU A 163 11.23 -7.85 5.34
CA GLU A 163 11.86 -7.88 4.01
C GLU A 163 11.64 -9.19 3.24
N SER A 164 11.43 -10.30 3.96
CA SER A 164 11.30 -11.66 3.42
C SER A 164 9.86 -12.16 3.39
N MET A 165 8.87 -11.28 3.59
CA MET A 165 7.47 -11.69 3.76
C MET A 165 6.87 -12.40 2.52
N TYR A 166 7.47 -12.22 1.33
CA TYR A 166 7.05 -12.84 0.08
C TYR A 166 7.90 -14.06 -0.33
N GLY A 167 8.77 -14.54 0.57
CA GLY A 167 9.61 -15.71 0.32
C GLY A 167 10.56 -15.52 -0.87
N ASP A 168 10.69 -16.57 -1.68
CA ASP A 168 11.63 -16.60 -2.81
C ASP A 168 11.14 -15.83 -4.05
N GLU A 169 9.89 -15.37 -4.08
CA GLU A 169 9.35 -14.62 -5.22
C GLU A 169 10.04 -13.26 -5.35
N ARG A 170 10.14 -12.51 -4.25
CA ARG A 170 10.73 -11.17 -4.22
C ARG A 170 11.02 -10.69 -2.80
N LYS A 171 11.94 -9.72 -2.69
CA LYS A 171 12.10 -8.89 -1.50
C LYS A 171 10.93 -7.90 -1.36
N ASN A 172 10.48 -7.64 -0.14
CA ASN A 172 9.53 -6.55 0.16
C ASN A 172 10.24 -5.19 0.10
N SER A 173 9.50 -4.13 -0.26
CA SER A 173 9.97 -2.75 -0.16
C SER A 173 10.31 -2.35 1.28
N SER A 174 11.42 -1.64 1.44
CA SER A 174 11.89 -1.15 2.74
C SER A 174 11.08 0.06 3.18
N GLY A 175 10.69 0.11 4.45
CA GLY A 175 10.01 1.25 5.04
C GLY A 175 10.83 2.00 6.07
N ILE A 176 10.26 3.10 6.56
CA ILE A 176 10.83 3.90 7.64
C ILE A 176 10.05 3.71 8.94
N ASN A 177 10.78 3.65 10.05
CA ASN A 177 10.19 3.72 11.38
C ASN A 177 10.09 5.18 11.82
N TRP A 178 8.91 5.79 11.66
CA TRP A 178 8.59 7.16 12.10
C TRP A 178 8.66 7.36 13.62
N TYR A 179 8.90 6.31 14.42
CA TYR A 179 9.13 6.42 15.86
C TYR A 179 10.62 6.40 16.22
N SER A 180 11.51 6.26 15.23
CA SER A 180 12.96 6.28 15.42
C SER A 180 13.54 7.66 15.07
N ALA A 181 14.02 8.38 16.08
CA ALA A 181 14.68 9.68 15.89
C ALA A 181 15.87 9.59 14.92
N ASN A 182 16.62 8.49 14.96
CA ASN A 182 17.74 8.27 14.04
C ASN A 182 17.26 8.10 12.58
N ALA A 183 16.16 7.38 12.37
CA ALA A 183 15.61 7.18 11.04
C ALA A 183 15.06 8.51 10.47
N ILE A 184 14.33 9.27 11.28
CA ILE A 184 13.83 10.61 10.91
C ILE A 184 15.01 11.54 10.58
N GLN A 185 16.04 11.59 11.41
CA GLN A 185 17.19 12.47 11.19
C GLN A 185 17.94 12.09 9.91
N SER A 186 18.10 10.79 9.62
CA SER A 186 18.72 10.33 8.38
C SER A 186 17.93 10.79 7.16
N LEU A 187 16.60 10.67 7.18
CA LEU A 187 15.75 11.14 6.09
C LEU A 187 15.85 12.67 5.95
N ALA A 188 15.77 13.42 7.05
CA ALA A 188 15.86 14.88 7.06
C ALA A 188 17.18 15.39 6.45
N ASN A 189 18.32 14.74 6.76
CA ASN A 189 19.61 15.06 6.16
C ASN A 189 19.60 14.83 4.63
N GLY A 190 18.99 13.72 4.18
CA GLY A 190 18.82 13.42 2.77
C GLY A 190 17.94 14.45 2.05
N LEU A 191 16.80 14.81 2.65
CA LEU A 191 15.88 15.84 2.13
C LEU A 191 16.56 17.21 2.04
N SER A 192 17.35 17.57 3.05
CA SER A 192 18.11 18.83 3.05
C SER A 192 19.12 18.89 1.89
N THR A 193 19.73 17.75 1.56
CA THR A 193 20.62 17.64 0.40
C THR A 193 19.83 17.74 -0.91
N ALA A 194 18.64 17.14 -0.98
CA ALA A 194 17.79 17.19 -2.16
C ALA A 194 17.31 18.61 -2.50
N THR A 195 17.15 19.49 -1.51
CA THR A 195 16.76 20.90 -1.72
C THR A 195 17.79 21.71 -2.51
N THR A 196 19.07 21.32 -2.51
CA THR A 196 20.13 22.09 -3.20
C THR A 196 20.31 21.71 -4.68
N ILE A 197 19.57 20.71 -5.15
CA ILE A 197 19.68 20.18 -6.51
C ILE A 197 18.73 20.97 -7.43
N THR A 198 19.28 21.68 -8.42
CA THR A 198 18.48 22.25 -9.51
C THR A 198 17.98 21.13 -10.41
N ARG A 199 16.68 21.14 -10.71
CA ARG A 199 16.03 20.08 -11.50
C ARG A 199 15.42 20.64 -12.77
N ARG A 200 15.54 19.85 -13.84
CA ARG A 200 14.90 20.11 -15.12
C ARG A 200 14.40 18.79 -15.71
N ALA A 201 13.13 18.75 -16.11
CA ALA A 201 12.59 17.68 -16.93
C ALA A 201 12.57 18.12 -18.39
N SER A 202 13.30 17.39 -19.25
CA SER A 202 13.37 17.66 -20.67
C SER A 202 13.01 16.40 -21.46
N PRO A 203 12.49 16.52 -22.69
CA PRO A 203 12.27 15.37 -23.54
C PRO A 203 13.58 14.60 -23.74
N LEU A 204 13.55 13.29 -23.47
CA LEU A 204 14.69 12.39 -23.61
C LEU A 204 14.36 11.34 -24.66
N ILE A 205 15.04 11.41 -25.80
CA ILE A 205 14.79 10.55 -26.96
C ILE A 205 16.08 9.84 -27.33
N SER A 206 16.12 8.51 -27.21
CA SER A 206 17.33 7.72 -27.49
C SER A 206 18.57 8.19 -26.72
N GLY A 207 18.39 8.74 -25.52
CA GLY A 207 19.47 9.29 -24.68
C GLY A 207 19.91 10.71 -25.06
N ARG A 208 19.25 11.34 -26.03
CA ARG A 208 19.43 12.75 -26.37
C ARG A 208 18.41 13.60 -25.63
N THR A 209 18.89 14.47 -24.76
CA THR A 209 18.06 15.49 -24.11
C THR A 209 17.77 16.64 -25.06
N VAL A 210 16.52 17.06 -25.15
CA VAL A 210 16.10 18.25 -25.91
C VAL A 210 16.19 19.48 -25.00
N GLU A 211 17.13 20.38 -25.29
CA GLU A 211 17.40 21.59 -24.49
C GLU A 211 16.64 22.84 -24.97
N VAL A 212 15.93 22.76 -26.10
CA VAL A 212 15.25 23.90 -26.72
C VAL A 212 13.75 23.64 -26.81
N GLY A 213 12.95 24.53 -26.25
CA GLY A 213 11.50 24.47 -26.26
C GLY A 213 10.89 25.50 -25.32
N GLU A 214 9.57 25.44 -25.13
CA GLU A 214 8.88 26.21 -24.11
C GLU A 214 9.22 25.65 -22.72
N GLU A 215 9.99 26.42 -21.95
CA GLU A 215 10.35 26.09 -20.56
C GLU A 215 9.26 26.65 -19.63
N ASN A 216 8.75 25.79 -18.76
CA ASN A 216 7.70 26.10 -17.79
C ASN A 216 8.19 25.79 -16.38
N ASP A 217 7.78 26.57 -15.39
CA ASP A 217 8.08 26.27 -13.99
C ASP A 217 7.24 25.09 -13.49
N SER A 218 7.87 24.21 -12.73
CA SER A 218 7.18 23.24 -11.87
C SER A 218 7.13 23.80 -10.46
N THR A 219 5.94 24.05 -9.94
CA THR A 219 5.75 24.79 -8.68
C THR A 219 5.23 23.88 -7.56
N ASN A 220 5.53 24.27 -6.33
CA ASN A 220 5.05 23.58 -5.15
C ASN A 220 3.59 23.94 -4.85
N PRO A 221 2.65 22.98 -4.81
CA PRO A 221 1.24 23.29 -4.58
C PRO A 221 0.95 23.87 -3.19
N ALA A 222 1.85 23.70 -2.22
CA ALA A 222 1.69 24.22 -0.87
C ALA A 222 2.19 25.67 -0.70
N THR A 223 3.16 26.10 -1.52
CA THR A 223 3.85 27.39 -1.32
C THR A 223 3.95 28.27 -2.57
N GLY A 224 3.72 27.71 -3.75
CA GLY A 224 3.95 28.37 -5.04
C GLY A 224 5.42 28.42 -5.47
N ASP A 225 6.36 27.97 -4.63
CA ASP A 225 7.80 28.02 -4.94
C ASP A 225 8.17 27.13 -6.14
N THR A 226 9.09 27.60 -6.97
CA THR A 226 9.63 26.80 -8.08
C THR A 226 10.49 25.63 -7.56
N VAL A 227 10.09 24.41 -7.88
CA VAL A 227 10.81 23.16 -7.57
C VAL A 227 11.87 22.84 -8.64
N GLY A 228 11.59 23.25 -9.87
CA GLY A 228 12.44 23.06 -11.04
C GLY A 228 11.73 23.52 -12.31
N SER A 229 12.25 23.16 -13.48
CA SER A 229 11.66 23.54 -14.76
C SER A 229 11.37 22.36 -15.68
N VAL A 230 10.47 22.56 -16.64
CA VAL A 230 10.02 21.53 -17.58
C VAL A 230 10.05 22.09 -18.99
N ILE A 231 10.81 21.45 -19.88
CA ILE A 231 10.70 21.67 -21.33
C ILE A 231 9.65 20.69 -21.86
N ARG A 232 8.63 21.20 -22.54
CA ARG A 232 7.56 20.36 -23.09
C ARG A 232 7.93 19.76 -24.44
N ALA A 233 7.65 18.48 -24.62
CA ALA A 233 7.66 17.80 -25.90
C ALA A 233 6.51 18.28 -26.79
N ASN A 234 6.67 18.11 -28.09
CA ASN A 234 5.67 18.34 -29.12
C ASN A 234 5.39 17.05 -29.91
N ALA A 235 4.50 17.11 -30.90
CA ALA A 235 4.11 15.95 -31.69
C ALA A 235 5.26 15.38 -32.53
N GLU A 236 6.18 16.24 -33.01
CA GLU A 236 7.34 15.83 -33.80
C GLU A 236 8.30 14.97 -32.96
N LEU A 237 8.53 15.34 -31.71
CA LEU A 237 9.33 14.57 -30.76
C LEU A 237 8.68 13.23 -30.39
N VAL A 238 7.34 13.16 -30.38
CA VAL A 238 6.62 11.88 -30.22
C VAL A 238 6.87 10.95 -31.41
N ASP A 239 6.80 11.44 -32.65
CA ASP A 239 7.10 10.64 -33.85
C ASP A 239 8.54 10.14 -33.83
N GLU A 240 9.50 11.02 -33.52
CA GLU A 240 10.91 10.65 -33.41
C GLU A 240 11.13 9.52 -32.39
N ALA A 241 10.56 9.66 -31.19
CA ALA A 241 10.68 8.67 -30.13
C ALA A 241 10.00 7.35 -30.50
N ALA A 242 8.82 7.40 -31.15
CA ALA A 242 8.10 6.20 -31.58
C ALA A 242 8.83 5.44 -32.68
N VAL A 243 9.48 6.14 -33.61
CA VAL A 243 10.33 5.52 -34.64
C VAL A 243 11.56 4.86 -34.01
N ALA A 244 12.24 5.54 -33.09
CA ALA A 244 13.40 5.00 -32.40
C ALA A 244 13.04 3.78 -31.53
N ALA A 245 11.95 3.85 -30.77
CA ALA A 245 11.44 2.75 -29.96
C ALA A 245 11.10 1.52 -30.81
N LEU A 246 10.45 1.71 -31.97
CA LEU A 246 10.14 0.60 -32.87
C LEU A 246 11.40 -0.06 -33.42
N ALA A 247 12.44 0.72 -33.73
CA ALA A 247 13.72 0.19 -34.18
C ALA A 247 14.45 -0.63 -33.09
N ALA A 248 14.30 -0.26 -31.82
CA ALA A 248 14.91 -0.96 -30.68
C ALA A 248 14.12 -2.20 -30.21
N PHE A 249 12.84 -2.29 -30.55
CA PHE A 249 11.90 -3.28 -30.01
C PHE A 249 12.38 -4.73 -30.16
N ARG A 250 12.88 -5.12 -31.35
CA ARG A 250 13.30 -6.51 -31.60
C ARG A 250 14.40 -6.96 -30.64
N ASP A 251 15.40 -6.11 -30.41
CA ASP A 251 16.55 -6.46 -29.58
C ASP A 251 16.16 -6.49 -28.09
N TRP A 252 15.26 -5.59 -27.67
CA TRP A 252 14.73 -5.57 -26.31
C TRP A 252 13.80 -6.77 -26.01
N ASP A 253 12.91 -7.12 -26.93
CA ASP A 253 12.03 -8.29 -26.79
C ASP A 253 12.83 -9.60 -26.78
N ALA A 254 13.90 -9.68 -27.58
CA ALA A 254 14.79 -10.83 -27.65
C ALA A 254 15.62 -11.05 -26.37
N LEU A 255 15.77 -10.02 -25.53
CA LEU A 255 16.35 -10.19 -24.19
C LEU A 255 15.44 -11.10 -23.36
N SER A 256 15.97 -12.08 -22.62
CA SER A 256 15.11 -12.97 -21.83
C SER A 256 14.35 -12.23 -20.73
N GLY A 257 13.18 -12.74 -20.36
CA GLY A 257 12.41 -12.23 -19.23
C GLY A 257 13.23 -12.07 -17.95
N THR A 258 14.12 -13.03 -17.65
CA THR A 258 15.08 -12.96 -16.52
C THR A 258 15.96 -11.71 -16.59
N ARG A 259 16.58 -11.44 -17.74
CA ARG A 259 17.50 -10.29 -17.88
C ARG A 259 16.78 -8.96 -17.79
N ARG A 260 15.55 -8.87 -18.31
CA ARG A 260 14.69 -7.70 -18.09
C ARG A 260 14.30 -7.56 -16.62
N GLY A 261 13.98 -8.67 -15.94
CA GLY A 261 13.67 -8.68 -14.52
C GLY A 261 14.84 -8.20 -13.64
N GLU A 262 16.07 -8.63 -13.94
CA GLU A 262 17.27 -8.15 -13.25
C GLU A 262 17.51 -6.64 -13.40
N ILE A 263 17.17 -6.06 -14.55
CA ILE A 263 17.21 -4.60 -14.74
C ILE A 263 16.21 -3.91 -13.81
N LEU A 264 14.97 -4.42 -13.71
CA LEU A 264 13.96 -3.85 -12.83
C LEU A 264 14.31 -4.02 -11.34
N TRP A 265 14.93 -5.12 -10.95
CA TRP A 265 15.43 -5.30 -9.58
C TRP A 265 16.52 -4.30 -9.24
N ARG A 266 17.48 -4.05 -10.14
CA ARG A 266 18.48 -2.98 -9.96
C ARG A 266 17.83 -1.60 -9.84
N ALA A 267 16.81 -1.31 -10.65
CA ALA A 267 16.06 -0.07 -10.53
C ALA A 267 15.38 0.07 -9.16
N SER A 268 14.86 -1.04 -8.62
CA SER A 268 14.23 -1.03 -7.29
C SER A 268 15.22 -0.68 -6.18
N ASP A 269 16.46 -1.16 -6.27
CA ASP A 269 17.52 -0.85 -5.31
C ASP A 269 17.99 0.60 -5.46
N LEU A 270 18.05 1.13 -6.70
CA LEU A 270 18.34 2.53 -6.95
C LEU A 270 17.24 3.46 -6.40
N TYR A 271 15.97 3.08 -6.50
CA TYR A 271 14.86 3.85 -5.91
C TYR A 271 15.00 3.94 -4.39
N GLU A 272 15.33 2.82 -3.72
CA GLU A 272 15.60 2.82 -2.28
C GLU A 272 16.87 3.63 -1.93
N ALA A 273 17.92 3.57 -2.74
CA ALA A 273 19.16 4.33 -2.53
C ALA A 273 18.95 5.85 -2.70
N HIS A 274 18.06 6.26 -3.60
CA HIS A 274 17.70 7.66 -3.87
C HIS A 274 16.38 8.07 -3.18
N ALA A 275 15.96 7.36 -2.13
CA ALA A 275 14.69 7.56 -1.44
C ALA A 275 14.43 9.03 -1.06
N ALA A 276 15.42 9.71 -0.47
CA ALA A 276 15.26 11.09 -0.03
C ALA A 276 14.99 12.06 -1.19
N GLU A 277 15.59 11.84 -2.36
CA GLU A 277 15.38 12.68 -3.54
C GLU A 277 13.99 12.48 -4.13
N LEU A 278 13.55 11.22 -4.23
CA LEU A 278 12.21 10.87 -4.73
C LEU A 278 11.11 11.35 -3.78
N ILE A 279 11.32 11.22 -2.46
CA ILE A 279 10.42 11.74 -1.43
C ILE A 279 10.37 13.27 -1.50
N TYR A 280 11.51 13.95 -1.64
CA TYR A 280 11.55 15.40 -1.81
C TYR A 280 10.67 15.85 -2.98
N LEU A 281 10.76 15.18 -4.12
CA LEU A 281 9.94 15.49 -5.30
C LEU A 281 8.45 15.21 -5.04
N CYS A 282 8.08 14.07 -4.44
CA CYS A 282 6.68 13.78 -4.12
C CYS A 282 6.07 14.81 -3.14
N VAL A 283 6.86 15.29 -2.17
CA VAL A 283 6.43 16.32 -1.23
C VAL A 283 6.28 17.67 -1.92
N ASN A 284 7.32 18.12 -2.64
CA ASN A 284 7.40 19.48 -3.12
C ASN A 284 6.75 19.69 -4.49
N GLU A 285 6.68 18.68 -5.35
CA GLU A 285 6.04 18.79 -6.67
C GLU A 285 4.59 18.32 -6.64
N ALA A 286 4.28 17.26 -5.85
CA ALA A 286 2.93 16.67 -5.80
C ALA A 286 2.15 16.97 -4.51
N GLY A 287 2.73 17.71 -3.55
CA GLY A 287 2.06 18.11 -2.32
C GLY A 287 1.77 16.98 -1.33
N LYS A 288 2.45 15.84 -1.44
CA LYS A 288 2.20 14.67 -0.58
C LYS A 288 2.88 14.81 0.78
N SER A 289 2.19 14.43 1.85
CA SER A 289 2.82 14.31 3.18
C SER A 289 4.03 13.36 3.14
N LEU A 290 4.95 13.51 4.10
CA LEU A 290 6.11 12.61 4.21
C LEU A 290 5.71 11.12 4.30
N PRO A 291 4.72 10.70 5.11
CA PRO A 291 4.28 9.31 5.15
C PRO A 291 3.67 8.81 3.83
N ASP A 292 2.90 9.64 3.14
CA ASP A 292 2.29 9.29 1.86
C ASP A 292 3.35 9.15 0.75
N SER A 293 4.33 10.07 0.72
CA SER A 293 5.46 10.04 -0.22
C SER A 293 6.33 8.78 -0.03
N TYR A 294 6.57 8.39 1.22
CA TYR A 294 7.32 7.16 1.51
C TYR A 294 6.53 5.91 1.10
N SER A 295 5.21 5.89 1.36
CA SER A 295 4.34 4.78 0.95
C SER A 295 4.30 4.62 -0.57
N GLU A 296 4.30 5.73 -1.30
CA GLU A 296 4.40 5.73 -2.76
C GLU A 296 5.75 5.20 -3.27
N LEU A 297 6.86 5.63 -2.67
CA LEU A 297 8.17 5.06 -2.99
C LEU A 297 8.17 3.54 -2.84
N ARG A 298 7.61 3.04 -1.74
CA ARG A 298 7.47 1.60 -1.49
C ARG A 298 6.65 0.90 -2.57
N GLU A 299 5.53 1.48 -2.96
CA GLU A 299 4.67 0.93 -4.01
C GLU A 299 5.40 0.88 -5.37
N ALA A 300 6.17 1.91 -5.72
CA ALA A 300 7.01 1.92 -6.93
C ALA A 300 8.07 0.80 -6.91
N VAL A 301 8.77 0.64 -5.78
CA VAL A 301 9.75 -0.43 -5.55
C VAL A 301 9.09 -1.80 -5.65
N ASP A 302 7.90 -1.97 -5.07
CA ASP A 302 7.15 -3.22 -5.13
C ASP A 302 6.71 -3.57 -6.57
N PHE A 303 6.29 -2.59 -7.39
CA PHE A 303 6.01 -2.82 -8.82
C PHE A 303 7.24 -3.32 -9.58
N LEU A 304 8.40 -2.67 -9.38
CA LEU A 304 9.66 -3.08 -10.02
C LEU A 304 10.04 -4.51 -9.65
N ARG A 305 9.97 -4.84 -8.35
CA ARG A 305 10.29 -6.17 -7.83
C ARG A 305 9.31 -7.24 -8.31
N TYR A 306 8.02 -6.95 -8.23
CA TYR A 306 6.95 -7.87 -8.61
C TYR A 306 6.95 -8.16 -10.12
N TYR A 307 6.99 -7.14 -10.97
CA TYR A 307 7.01 -7.36 -12.43
C TYR A 307 8.34 -7.90 -12.91
N GLY A 308 9.45 -7.62 -12.24
CA GLY A 308 10.73 -8.29 -12.51
C GLY A 308 10.66 -9.79 -12.26
N ALA A 309 10.04 -10.21 -11.15
CA ALA A 309 9.80 -11.62 -10.85
C ALA A 309 8.85 -12.28 -11.87
N GLN A 310 7.75 -11.61 -12.21
CA GLN A 310 6.80 -12.12 -13.20
C GLN A 310 7.40 -12.21 -14.61
N ALA A 311 8.26 -11.27 -15.01
CA ALA A 311 9.02 -11.38 -16.26
C ALA A 311 9.95 -12.59 -16.25
N ALA A 312 10.72 -12.78 -15.18
CA ALA A 312 11.61 -13.92 -15.03
C ALA A 312 10.86 -15.26 -15.05
N ARG A 313 9.63 -15.30 -14.54
CA ARG A 313 8.79 -16.49 -14.51
C ARG A 313 8.13 -16.81 -15.86
N GLU A 314 7.55 -15.81 -16.51
CA GLU A 314 6.59 -16.03 -17.62
C GLU A 314 7.18 -15.71 -19.01
N PHE A 315 8.26 -14.94 -19.09
CA PHE A 315 8.86 -14.47 -20.36
C PHE A 315 10.27 -15.02 -20.61
N SER A 316 10.74 -15.97 -19.80
CA SER A 316 12.10 -16.51 -19.91
C SER A 316 12.22 -17.75 -20.77
N SER A 317 11.17 -18.56 -20.85
CA SER A 317 11.16 -19.80 -21.62
C SER A 317 9.74 -20.14 -22.06
N PRO A 318 9.58 -20.78 -23.24
CA PRO A 318 8.27 -21.23 -23.68
C PRO A 318 7.71 -22.32 -22.75
N VAL A 319 6.39 -22.35 -22.64
CA VAL A 319 5.63 -23.44 -22.03
C VAL A 319 5.44 -24.54 -23.06
N GLU A 320 5.88 -25.77 -22.75
CA GLU A 320 5.60 -26.94 -23.58
C GLU A 320 4.10 -27.27 -23.50
N LEU A 321 3.47 -27.42 -24.66
CA LEU A 321 2.06 -27.79 -24.81
C LEU A 321 1.96 -29.26 -25.22
N PRO A 322 0.85 -29.95 -24.85
CA PRO A 322 0.62 -31.30 -25.31
C PRO A 322 0.51 -31.38 -26.84
N GLY A 323 0.79 -32.56 -27.40
CA GLY A 323 0.73 -32.82 -28.83
C GLY A 323 0.76 -34.32 -29.13
N PRO A 324 0.46 -34.72 -30.37
CA PRO A 324 0.64 -36.08 -30.82
C PRO A 324 2.11 -36.49 -30.74
N THR A 325 2.36 -37.80 -30.67
CA THR A 325 3.70 -38.35 -30.80
C THR A 325 4.34 -37.86 -32.11
N GLY A 326 5.55 -37.30 -32.02
CA GLY A 326 6.28 -36.81 -33.19
C GLY A 326 6.06 -35.33 -33.45
N GLU A 327 5.49 -34.62 -32.47
CA GLU A 327 5.27 -33.18 -32.51
C GLU A 327 5.79 -32.54 -31.21
N ARG A 328 6.36 -31.34 -31.33
CA ARG A 328 6.71 -30.47 -30.19
C ARG A 328 5.98 -29.15 -30.36
N ASN A 329 5.19 -28.77 -29.36
CA ASN A 329 4.39 -27.55 -29.33
C ASN A 329 4.84 -26.67 -28.17
N GLN A 330 5.11 -25.40 -28.46
CA GLN A 330 5.64 -24.45 -27.48
C GLN A 330 4.85 -23.15 -27.54
N LEU A 331 4.41 -22.63 -26.40
CA LEU A 331 3.78 -21.33 -26.28
C LEU A 331 4.73 -20.35 -25.58
N SER A 332 4.94 -19.18 -26.16
CA SER A 332 5.75 -18.11 -25.57
C SER A 332 5.00 -16.79 -25.56
N LEU A 333 5.31 -15.94 -24.59
CA LEU A 333 4.86 -14.55 -24.54
C LEU A 333 5.95 -13.63 -25.08
N ARG A 334 5.55 -12.64 -25.87
CA ARG A 334 6.43 -11.60 -26.43
C ARG A 334 5.80 -10.23 -26.30
N GLY A 335 6.61 -9.18 -26.25
CA GLY A 335 6.11 -7.81 -26.26
C GLY A 335 5.22 -7.53 -27.47
N ARG A 336 4.33 -6.56 -27.33
CA ARG A 336 3.46 -6.09 -28.42
C ARG A 336 4.17 -5.15 -29.38
N GLY A 337 5.14 -4.37 -28.90
CA GLY A 337 5.85 -3.37 -29.71
C GLY A 337 6.22 -2.13 -28.90
N VAL A 338 5.75 -0.97 -29.37
CA VAL A 338 5.88 0.30 -28.65
C VAL A 338 4.62 0.55 -27.82
N PHE A 339 4.78 0.82 -26.52
CA PHE A 339 3.70 1.16 -25.60
C PHE A 339 3.78 2.62 -25.17
N GLY A 340 2.65 3.32 -25.18
CA GLY A 340 2.51 4.63 -24.57
C GLY A 340 2.05 4.51 -23.11
N CYS A 341 2.82 5.03 -22.16
CA CYS A 341 2.45 5.09 -20.75
C CYS A 341 2.11 6.53 -20.35
N ILE A 342 0.84 6.79 -20.07
CA ILE A 342 0.29 8.10 -19.68
C ILE A 342 -0.16 8.00 -18.22
N SER A 343 0.57 8.65 -17.32
CA SER A 343 0.41 8.51 -15.88
C SER A 343 -0.20 9.75 -15.21
N PRO A 344 -0.87 9.59 -14.05
CA PRO A 344 -1.51 10.69 -13.33
C PRO A 344 -0.53 11.39 -12.39
N TRP A 345 -0.93 12.57 -11.90
CA TRP A 345 -0.16 13.37 -10.94
C TRP A 345 -0.30 12.90 -9.49
N ASN A 346 -1.34 12.12 -9.17
CA ASN A 346 -1.68 11.81 -7.78
C ASN A 346 -0.90 10.61 -7.21
N PHE A 347 -0.28 9.80 -8.07
CA PHE A 347 0.77 8.84 -7.73
C PHE A 347 1.87 8.96 -8.79
N PRO A 348 2.61 10.07 -8.77
CA PRO A 348 3.51 10.45 -9.84
C PRO A 348 4.72 9.53 -9.97
N LEU A 349 5.06 8.78 -8.93
CA LEU A 349 6.13 7.79 -8.93
C LEU A 349 5.58 6.38 -9.05
N ALA A 350 4.61 5.98 -8.22
CA ALA A 350 4.17 4.59 -8.14
C ALA A 350 3.43 4.13 -9.40
N ILE A 351 2.40 4.85 -9.84
CA ILE A 351 1.62 4.46 -11.02
C ILE A 351 2.45 4.65 -12.29
N PHE A 352 3.24 5.73 -12.38
CA PHE A 352 4.21 5.92 -13.45
C PHE A 352 5.13 4.70 -13.58
N THR A 353 5.79 4.32 -12.50
CA THR A 353 6.71 3.18 -12.46
C THR A 353 5.98 1.88 -12.76
N GLY A 354 4.79 1.67 -12.22
CA GLY A 354 3.98 0.47 -12.44
C GLY A 354 3.62 0.25 -13.92
N GLN A 355 3.18 1.30 -14.62
CA GLN A 355 2.89 1.21 -16.05
C GLN A 355 4.16 0.97 -16.88
N VAL A 356 5.21 1.75 -16.63
CA VAL A 356 6.48 1.69 -17.38
C VAL A 356 7.18 0.35 -17.19
N SER A 357 7.34 -0.08 -15.95
CA SER A 357 8.02 -1.34 -15.62
C SER A 357 7.26 -2.56 -16.13
N ALA A 358 5.92 -2.56 -16.13
CA ALA A 358 5.13 -3.65 -16.73
C ALA A 358 5.34 -3.77 -18.24
N ALA A 359 5.32 -2.65 -18.96
CA ALA A 359 5.56 -2.63 -20.39
C ALA A 359 6.98 -3.12 -20.73
N LEU A 360 8.00 -2.63 -20.00
CA LEU A 360 9.39 -3.05 -20.12
C LEU A 360 9.56 -4.54 -19.81
N ALA A 361 8.99 -5.02 -18.69
CA ALA A 361 9.03 -6.42 -18.25
C ALA A 361 8.51 -7.39 -19.33
N ALA A 362 7.40 -7.02 -19.97
CA ALA A 362 6.79 -7.80 -21.05
C ALA A 362 7.54 -7.73 -22.38
N GLY A 363 8.61 -6.94 -22.49
CA GLY A 363 9.45 -6.84 -23.70
C GLY A 363 9.12 -5.68 -24.63
N ASN A 364 8.32 -4.70 -24.20
CA ASN A 364 7.96 -3.54 -25.01
C ASN A 364 8.98 -2.40 -24.85
N CYS A 365 9.14 -1.59 -25.90
CA CYS A 365 9.73 -0.26 -25.77
C CYS A 365 8.64 0.73 -25.33
N VAL A 366 9.01 1.79 -24.62
CA VAL A 366 8.08 2.65 -23.89
C VAL A 366 8.29 4.11 -24.21
N LEU A 367 7.19 4.79 -24.55
CA LEU A 367 7.08 6.24 -24.56
C LEU A 367 6.33 6.68 -23.31
N THR A 368 6.92 7.55 -22.49
CA THR A 368 6.30 7.98 -21.24
C THR A 368 5.86 9.42 -21.30
N LYS A 369 4.63 9.67 -20.83
CA LYS A 369 4.06 11.01 -20.64
C LYS A 369 3.62 11.12 -19.18
N PRO A 370 4.44 11.70 -18.28
CA PRO A 370 3.98 12.04 -16.94
C PRO A 370 2.92 13.14 -16.99
N ALA A 371 2.12 13.25 -15.92
CA ALA A 371 1.21 14.39 -15.76
C ALA A 371 2.00 15.72 -15.73
N GLU A 372 1.39 16.80 -16.21
CA GLU A 372 2.08 18.09 -16.32
C GLU A 372 2.59 18.58 -14.96
N GLN A 373 1.78 18.39 -13.92
CA GLN A 373 2.05 18.84 -12.56
C GLN A 373 3.25 18.13 -11.91
N THR A 374 3.63 16.94 -12.39
CA THR A 374 4.62 16.07 -11.71
C THR A 374 5.66 15.50 -12.66
N SER A 375 6.15 16.35 -13.57
CA SER A 375 7.08 15.94 -14.63
C SER A 375 8.49 15.69 -14.10
N LEU A 376 8.92 16.35 -13.03
CA LEU A 376 10.24 16.14 -12.42
C LEU A 376 10.34 14.77 -11.73
N VAL A 377 9.29 14.31 -11.04
CA VAL A 377 9.21 12.93 -10.52
C VAL A 377 9.39 11.92 -11.65
N GLY A 378 8.64 12.07 -12.75
CA GLY A 378 8.71 11.17 -13.90
C GLY A 378 10.10 11.20 -14.56
N ALA A 379 10.72 12.38 -14.67
CA ALA A 379 12.07 12.52 -15.20
C ALA A 379 13.10 11.77 -14.36
N ARG A 380 13.06 11.96 -13.03
CA ARG A 380 13.99 11.28 -12.13
C ARG A 380 13.82 9.76 -12.14
N ALA A 381 12.57 9.30 -12.22
CA ALA A 381 12.25 7.89 -12.38
C ALA A 381 12.88 7.27 -13.65
N VAL A 382 12.85 7.98 -14.78
CA VAL A 382 13.45 7.55 -16.06
C VAL A 382 14.97 7.53 -15.98
N GLU A 383 15.60 8.54 -15.38
CA GLU A 383 17.05 8.55 -15.17
C GLU A 383 17.54 7.31 -14.40
N LEU A 384 16.86 6.98 -13.29
CA LEU A 384 17.19 5.82 -12.49
C LEU A 384 16.93 4.49 -13.23
N LEU A 385 15.92 4.42 -14.09
CA LEU A 385 15.68 3.25 -14.95
C LEU A 385 16.79 3.08 -15.99
N HIS A 386 17.30 4.17 -16.57
CA HIS A 386 18.46 4.13 -17.46
C HIS A 386 19.74 3.72 -16.72
N GLU A 387 19.98 4.26 -15.53
CA GLU A 387 21.10 3.87 -14.68
C GLU A 387 21.04 2.38 -14.31
N ALA A 388 19.83 1.84 -14.07
CA ALA A 388 19.59 0.42 -13.85
C ALA A 388 19.87 -0.46 -15.09
N GLY A 389 20.03 0.14 -16.27
CA GLY A 389 20.39 -0.54 -17.52
C GLY A 389 19.25 -0.69 -18.53
N VAL A 390 18.14 0.03 -18.40
CA VAL A 390 17.18 0.16 -19.50
C VAL A 390 17.83 0.98 -20.62
N PRO A 391 17.99 0.45 -21.85
CA PRO A 391 18.63 1.19 -22.94
C PRO A 391 17.89 2.49 -23.27
N SER A 392 18.65 3.53 -23.63
CA SER A 392 18.09 4.87 -23.88
C SER A 392 17.18 4.94 -25.10
N ASN A 393 17.32 4.03 -26.05
CA ASN A 393 16.44 3.87 -27.21
C ASN A 393 15.21 2.99 -26.94
N VAL A 394 15.12 2.36 -25.76
CA VAL A 394 13.98 1.53 -25.33
C VAL A 394 12.97 2.33 -24.51
N LEU A 395 13.43 3.26 -23.67
CA LEU A 395 12.59 4.09 -22.80
C LEU A 395 12.81 5.57 -23.14
N HIS A 396 11.72 6.28 -23.42
CA HIS A 396 11.73 7.70 -23.79
C HIS A 396 10.84 8.50 -22.85
N LEU A 397 11.27 9.73 -22.54
CA LEU A 397 10.57 10.67 -21.67
C LEU A 397 10.03 11.83 -22.49
N LEU A 398 8.72 12.06 -22.41
CA LEU A 398 8.01 13.08 -23.19
C LEU A 398 7.07 13.89 -22.27
N PRO A 399 7.60 14.75 -21.37
CA PRO A 399 6.78 15.67 -20.58
C PRO A 399 6.07 16.65 -21.52
N GLY A 400 4.83 17.01 -21.22
CA GLY A 400 4.08 17.97 -22.06
C GLY A 400 2.59 17.88 -21.85
N GLN A 401 1.82 18.68 -22.57
CA GLN A 401 0.37 18.72 -22.41
C GLN A 401 -0.29 17.45 -22.94
N GLY A 402 -1.28 16.92 -22.22
CA GLY A 402 -2.07 15.76 -22.66
C GLY A 402 -2.73 15.93 -24.04
N SER A 403 -3.24 17.13 -24.32
CA SER A 403 -3.85 17.51 -25.61
C SER A 403 -2.88 17.53 -26.80
N VAL A 404 -1.58 17.54 -26.55
CA VAL A 404 -0.55 17.59 -27.60
C VAL A 404 0.22 16.28 -27.62
N VAL A 405 0.96 15.99 -26.55
CA VAL A 405 1.86 14.84 -26.47
C VAL A 405 1.07 13.55 -26.28
N GLY A 406 0.08 13.56 -25.38
CA GLY A 406 -0.78 12.40 -25.13
C GLY A 406 -1.60 12.03 -26.37
N GLN A 407 -2.22 13.01 -27.01
CA GLN A 407 -2.98 12.81 -28.24
C GLN A 407 -2.08 12.28 -29.37
N ALA A 408 -0.92 12.91 -29.62
CA ALA A 408 0.02 12.44 -30.64
C ALA A 408 0.45 10.99 -30.39
N MET A 409 0.71 10.61 -29.14
CA MET A 409 1.08 9.24 -28.77
C MET A 409 -0.03 8.23 -29.07
N VAL A 410 -1.28 8.57 -28.73
CA VAL A 410 -2.45 7.72 -28.98
C VAL A 410 -2.66 7.49 -30.48
N GLU A 411 -2.56 8.55 -31.27
CA GLU A 411 -2.80 8.52 -32.73
C GLU A 411 -1.64 7.91 -33.52
N HIS A 412 -0.43 7.86 -32.94
CA HIS A 412 0.78 7.45 -33.66
C HIS A 412 0.74 5.99 -34.17
N ARG A 413 0.98 5.77 -35.47
CA ARG A 413 0.87 4.45 -36.13
C ARG A 413 1.74 3.33 -35.56
N ASN A 414 2.89 3.67 -34.97
CA ASN A 414 3.82 2.67 -34.39
C ASN A 414 3.46 2.27 -32.95
N VAL A 415 2.51 2.96 -32.30
CA VAL A 415 2.11 2.64 -30.93
C VAL A 415 1.11 1.50 -30.92
N SER A 416 1.51 0.38 -30.31
CA SER A 416 0.79 -0.90 -30.27
C SER A 416 -0.17 -1.00 -29.08
N GLY A 417 -0.07 -0.08 -28.12
CA GLY A 417 -1.01 0.03 -27.02
C GLY A 417 -0.73 1.22 -26.11
N ILE A 418 -1.72 1.55 -25.28
CA ILE A 418 -1.69 2.63 -24.31
C ILE A 418 -2.01 2.07 -22.93
N ALA A 419 -1.14 2.33 -21.96
CA ALA A 419 -1.44 2.23 -20.54
C ALA A 419 -1.76 3.64 -20.03
N PHE A 420 -2.99 3.85 -19.58
CA PHE A 420 -3.50 5.12 -19.12
C PHE A 420 -4.03 4.99 -17.70
N THR A 421 -3.72 5.98 -16.86
CA THR A 421 -4.42 6.15 -15.60
C THR A 421 -4.77 7.61 -15.41
N GLY A 422 -6.05 7.91 -15.17
CA GLY A 422 -6.56 9.27 -15.09
C GLY A 422 -8.09 9.33 -15.14
N SER A 423 -8.67 10.42 -15.66
CA SER A 423 -10.13 10.59 -15.65
C SER A 423 -10.85 9.66 -16.63
N THR A 424 -12.09 9.28 -16.30
CA THR A 424 -12.97 8.49 -17.16
C THR A 424 -13.25 9.18 -18.50
N ALA A 425 -13.38 10.50 -18.51
CA ALA A 425 -13.57 11.30 -19.72
C ALA A 425 -12.40 11.15 -20.70
N THR A 426 -11.16 11.30 -20.20
CA THR A 426 -9.95 11.15 -21.03
C THR A 426 -9.77 9.70 -21.50
N ALA A 427 -10.01 8.70 -20.65
CA ALA A 427 -9.94 7.29 -21.06
C ALA A 427 -10.92 6.96 -22.20
N ARG A 428 -12.13 7.51 -22.15
CA ARG A 428 -13.14 7.34 -23.21
C ARG A 428 -12.68 7.97 -24.53
N GLN A 429 -12.08 9.16 -24.49
CA GLN A 429 -11.51 9.82 -25.67
C GLN A 429 -10.37 8.98 -26.26
N ILE A 430 -9.43 8.51 -25.43
CA ILE A 430 -8.34 7.63 -25.86
C ILE A 430 -8.90 6.37 -26.53
N ASN A 431 -9.90 5.72 -25.92
CA ASN A 431 -10.51 4.52 -26.49
C ASN A 431 -11.13 4.78 -27.88
N GLN A 432 -11.82 5.91 -28.06
CA GLN A 432 -12.40 6.30 -29.34
C GLN A 432 -11.32 6.58 -30.39
N SER A 433 -10.25 7.30 -30.02
CA SER A 433 -9.13 7.58 -30.92
C SER A 433 -8.40 6.30 -31.33
N LEU A 434 -8.17 5.35 -30.41
CA LEU A 434 -7.56 4.06 -30.73
C LEU A 434 -8.44 3.22 -31.66
N ALA A 435 -9.76 3.20 -31.44
CA ALA A 435 -10.71 2.48 -32.28
C ALA A 435 -10.83 3.07 -33.70
N ALA A 436 -10.53 4.35 -33.88
CA ALA A 436 -10.54 5.02 -35.17
C ALA A 436 -9.25 4.82 -35.99
N LYS A 437 -8.22 4.17 -35.44
CA LYS A 437 -6.96 3.95 -36.15
C LYS A 437 -7.10 2.88 -37.23
N GLU A 438 -6.57 3.17 -38.41
CA GLU A 438 -6.36 2.20 -39.48
C GLU A 438 -5.11 1.36 -39.19
N GLY A 439 -5.18 0.03 -39.37
CA GLY A 439 -4.05 -0.89 -39.17
C GLY A 439 -4.21 -1.87 -37.99
N PRO A 440 -3.10 -2.31 -37.35
CA PRO A 440 -3.15 -3.23 -36.21
C PRO A 440 -3.99 -2.67 -35.05
N ILE A 441 -4.79 -3.52 -34.41
CA ILE A 441 -5.69 -3.12 -33.31
C ILE A 441 -4.87 -2.86 -32.03
N PRO A 442 -4.77 -1.61 -31.56
CA PRO A 442 -4.01 -1.31 -30.35
C PRO A 442 -4.76 -1.75 -29.09
N VAL A 443 -4.00 -2.00 -28.03
CA VAL A 443 -4.56 -2.34 -26.72
C VAL A 443 -4.68 -1.09 -25.86
N LEU A 444 -5.82 -0.91 -25.19
CA LEU A 444 -5.97 0.02 -24.07
C LEU A 444 -5.96 -0.75 -22.74
N ILE A 445 -5.17 -0.25 -21.80
CA ILE A 445 -5.25 -0.56 -20.38
C ILE A 445 -5.58 0.77 -19.71
N ALA A 446 -6.81 0.93 -19.23
CA ALA A 446 -7.24 2.16 -18.60
C ALA A 446 -7.71 1.87 -17.16
N GLU A 447 -7.08 2.52 -16.20
CA GLU A 447 -7.56 2.62 -14.82
C GLU A 447 -8.07 4.05 -14.59
N THR A 448 -9.28 4.18 -14.07
CA THR A 448 -9.96 5.49 -13.97
C THR A 448 -10.49 5.74 -12.55
N GLY A 449 -11.43 6.68 -12.42
CA GLY A 449 -11.96 7.13 -11.14
C GLY A 449 -12.86 6.13 -10.41
N GLY A 450 -13.36 6.53 -9.23
CA GLY A 450 -14.31 5.76 -8.46
C GLY A 450 -15.23 6.62 -7.58
N GLN A 451 -16.52 6.28 -7.54
CA GLN A 451 -17.45 6.78 -6.53
C GLN A 451 -17.49 5.82 -5.33
N ASN A 452 -16.35 5.68 -4.66
CA ASN A 452 -16.13 4.58 -3.71
C ASN A 452 -16.96 4.75 -2.43
N ALA A 453 -17.51 3.64 -1.96
CA ALA A 453 -18.40 3.62 -0.80
C ALA A 453 -17.87 2.72 0.32
N MET A 454 -18.20 3.07 1.56
CA MET A 454 -18.01 2.22 2.73
C MET A 454 -19.34 2.02 3.45
N LEU A 455 -19.72 0.78 3.73
CA LEU A 455 -20.93 0.44 4.47
C LEU A 455 -20.58 -0.03 5.88
N VAL A 456 -21.14 0.67 6.88
CA VAL A 456 -20.95 0.38 8.30
C VAL A 456 -22.27 -0.09 8.89
N ASP A 457 -22.27 -1.25 9.53
CA ASP A 457 -23.43 -1.76 10.26
C ASP A 457 -23.28 -1.60 11.78
N SER A 458 -24.38 -1.83 12.51
CA SER A 458 -24.42 -1.61 13.96
C SER A 458 -23.54 -2.53 14.79
N SER A 459 -22.90 -3.54 14.20
CA SER A 459 -21.98 -4.43 14.90
C SER A 459 -20.54 -3.89 14.90
N ALA A 460 -20.24 -2.90 14.06
CA ALA A 460 -18.91 -2.31 13.94
C ALA A 460 -18.46 -1.60 15.23
N LEU A 461 -17.14 -1.53 15.44
CA LEU A 461 -16.55 -0.70 16.50
C LEU A 461 -16.41 0.74 16.00
N PRO A 462 -17.10 1.74 16.60
CA PRO A 462 -17.07 3.12 16.13
C PRO A 462 -15.66 3.71 16.03
N GLU A 463 -14.79 3.45 17.01
CA GLU A 463 -13.43 3.99 17.03
C GLU A 463 -12.57 3.47 15.87
N GLN A 464 -12.73 2.19 15.52
CA GLN A 464 -12.05 1.61 14.36
C GLN A 464 -12.61 2.21 13.06
N VAL A 465 -13.93 2.30 12.93
CA VAL A 465 -14.59 2.90 11.76
C VAL A 465 -14.09 4.32 11.54
N VAL A 466 -14.03 5.14 12.58
CA VAL A 466 -13.58 6.54 12.47
C VAL A 466 -12.14 6.62 11.99
N ASN A 467 -11.22 5.84 12.56
CA ASN A 467 -9.82 5.81 12.12
C ASN A 467 -9.69 5.42 10.63
N ASP A 468 -10.42 4.38 10.22
CA ASP A 468 -10.39 3.86 8.85
C ASP A 468 -11.05 4.82 7.84
N VAL A 469 -12.12 5.51 8.25
CA VAL A 469 -12.84 6.53 7.46
C VAL A 469 -11.97 7.76 7.26
N VAL A 470 -11.36 8.30 8.33
CA VAL A 470 -10.48 9.48 8.25
C VAL A 470 -9.33 9.21 7.28
N GLN A 471 -8.65 8.07 7.43
CA GLN A 471 -7.58 7.68 6.52
C GLN A 471 -8.08 7.53 5.08
N SER A 472 -9.22 6.84 4.88
CA SER A 472 -9.72 6.55 3.53
C SER A 472 -10.24 7.79 2.81
N ALA A 473 -10.83 8.75 3.52
CA ALA A 473 -11.45 9.92 2.91
C ALA A 473 -10.47 11.09 2.72
N PHE A 474 -9.55 11.29 3.68
CA PHE A 474 -8.80 12.55 3.76
C PHE A 474 -7.29 12.41 3.51
N ASN A 475 -6.66 11.23 3.68
CA ASN A 475 -5.22 11.09 3.36
C ASN A 475 -4.93 11.56 1.92
N SER A 476 -3.78 12.21 1.74
CA SER A 476 -3.41 12.86 0.47
C SER A 476 -4.45 13.86 -0.04
N ALA A 477 -5.11 14.58 0.89
CA ALA A 477 -6.24 15.47 0.62
C ALA A 477 -7.37 14.79 -0.19
N GLY A 478 -7.62 13.50 0.04
CA GLY A 478 -8.63 12.73 -0.71
C GLY A 478 -8.33 12.54 -2.20
N GLN A 479 -7.11 12.86 -2.65
CA GLN A 479 -6.67 12.77 -4.05
C GLN A 479 -6.20 11.35 -4.43
N ARG A 480 -6.97 10.34 -4.03
CA ARG A 480 -6.74 8.94 -4.40
C ARG A 480 -7.95 8.43 -5.16
N CYS A 481 -7.75 7.71 -6.26
CA CYS A 481 -8.87 7.05 -6.95
C CYS A 481 -9.59 6.05 -6.03
N SER A 482 -8.92 5.51 -5.02
CA SER A 482 -9.48 4.63 -3.99
C SER A 482 -10.10 5.33 -2.79
N ALA A 483 -10.03 6.67 -2.70
CA ALA A 483 -10.50 7.40 -1.54
C ALA A 483 -12.01 7.20 -1.31
N LEU A 484 -12.40 7.13 -0.03
CA LEU A 484 -13.79 6.98 0.38
C LEU A 484 -14.57 8.26 0.04
N ARG A 485 -15.57 8.13 -0.84
CA ARG A 485 -16.43 9.25 -1.25
C ARG A 485 -17.74 9.27 -0.46
N VAL A 486 -18.32 8.10 -0.19
CA VAL A 486 -19.63 7.96 0.44
C VAL A 486 -19.62 6.94 1.57
N LEU A 487 -19.85 7.40 2.80
CA LEU A 487 -19.99 6.58 4.00
C LEU A 487 -21.48 6.29 4.28
N PHE A 488 -21.86 5.02 4.17
CA PHE A 488 -23.19 4.55 4.54
C PHE A 488 -23.22 4.08 6.00
N LEU A 489 -23.97 4.79 6.85
CA LEU A 489 -24.09 4.50 8.27
C LEU A 489 -25.48 3.93 8.61
N GLN A 490 -25.51 2.79 9.31
CA GLN A 490 -26.77 2.26 9.80
C GLN A 490 -27.37 3.21 10.85
N ASN A 491 -28.66 3.54 10.74
CA ASN A 491 -29.35 4.54 11.56
C ASN A 491 -29.05 4.44 13.08
N SER A 492 -28.97 3.23 13.62
CA SER A 492 -28.79 2.99 15.06
C SER A 492 -27.42 3.38 15.61
N ILE A 493 -26.40 3.59 14.76
CA ILE A 493 -25.05 4.00 15.17
C ILE A 493 -24.59 5.31 14.53
N ALA A 494 -25.37 5.85 13.58
CA ALA A 494 -24.95 6.96 12.75
C ALA A 494 -24.59 8.22 13.57
N ASP A 495 -25.42 8.62 14.53
CA ASP A 495 -25.15 9.82 15.36
C ASP A 495 -23.83 9.70 16.13
N ARG A 496 -23.60 8.54 16.76
CA ARG A 496 -22.38 8.30 17.53
C ARG A 496 -21.13 8.28 16.65
N VAL A 497 -21.19 7.65 15.49
CA VAL A 497 -20.06 7.61 14.55
C VAL A 497 -19.78 9.00 13.98
N ILE A 498 -20.82 9.78 13.66
CA ILE A 498 -20.67 11.15 13.16
C ILE A 498 -20.04 12.06 14.22
N GLU A 499 -20.47 11.97 15.48
CA GLU A 499 -19.88 12.71 16.60
C GLU A 499 -18.37 12.42 16.72
N LEU A 500 -18.00 11.14 16.81
CA LEU A 500 -16.60 10.73 16.92
C LEU A 500 -15.79 11.12 15.68
N LEU A 501 -16.37 11.00 14.48
CA LEU A 501 -15.73 11.39 13.23
C LEU A 501 -15.47 12.90 13.17
N THR A 502 -16.44 13.72 13.58
CA THR A 502 -16.25 15.18 13.70
C THR A 502 -15.16 15.52 14.70
N GLY A 503 -15.13 14.86 15.87
CA GLY A 503 -14.04 15.03 16.83
C GLY A 503 -12.67 14.66 16.25
N ALA A 504 -12.57 13.52 15.55
CA ALA A 504 -11.33 13.12 14.90
C ALA A 504 -10.89 14.08 13.78
N MET A 505 -11.83 14.65 13.03
CA MET A 505 -11.54 15.66 12.02
C MET A 505 -10.97 16.96 12.61
N GLN A 506 -11.39 17.35 13.82
CA GLN A 506 -10.89 18.55 14.50
C GLN A 506 -9.43 18.43 14.91
N GLU A 507 -8.93 17.20 15.07
CA GLU A 507 -7.53 16.93 15.41
C GLU A 507 -6.61 16.87 14.19
N LEU A 508 -7.16 16.95 12.96
CA LEU A 508 -6.36 16.93 11.73
C LEU A 508 -5.60 18.24 11.54
N VAL A 509 -4.30 18.11 11.27
CA VAL A 509 -3.44 19.25 10.93
C VAL A 509 -3.36 19.41 9.42
N ILE A 510 -3.91 20.50 8.92
CA ILE A 510 -3.74 20.96 7.53
C ILE A 510 -2.48 21.81 7.47
N GLY A 511 -1.58 21.57 6.52
CA GLY A 511 -0.27 22.21 6.58
C GLY A 511 0.67 21.95 5.42
N ASN A 512 1.89 22.48 5.57
CA ASN A 512 2.99 22.20 4.65
C ASN A 512 3.33 20.70 4.68
N PRO A 513 3.24 19.97 3.56
CA PRO A 513 3.44 18.53 3.52
C PRO A 513 4.86 18.06 3.90
N ALA A 514 5.84 18.97 3.94
CA ALA A 514 7.19 18.69 4.43
C ALA A 514 7.28 18.57 5.97
N SER A 515 6.24 18.99 6.70
CA SER A 515 6.17 18.83 8.15
C SER A 515 5.62 17.46 8.53
N LEU A 516 6.30 16.74 9.44
CA LEU A 516 5.81 15.46 9.96
C LEU A 516 4.51 15.60 10.76
N ALA A 517 4.21 16.81 11.25
CA ALA A 517 2.97 17.09 11.97
C ALA A 517 1.76 17.32 11.04
N THR A 518 1.97 17.42 9.72
CA THR A 518 0.87 17.64 8.76
C THR A 518 0.22 16.32 8.37
N ASP A 519 -1.10 16.25 8.56
CA ASP A 519 -1.94 15.15 8.10
C ASP A 519 -2.44 15.39 6.67
N ILE A 520 -2.88 16.61 6.39
CA ILE A 520 -3.53 17.00 5.13
C ILE A 520 -2.71 18.09 4.41
N GLY A 521 -2.17 17.75 3.25
CA GLY A 521 -1.46 18.68 2.36
C GLY A 521 -2.41 19.46 1.43
N PRO A 522 -1.86 20.20 0.45
CA PRO A 522 -2.65 20.91 -0.56
C PRO A 522 -3.29 19.95 -1.57
N VAL A 523 -4.26 20.46 -2.33
CA VAL A 523 -4.67 19.89 -3.61
C VAL A 523 -3.69 20.31 -4.72
N ILE A 524 -3.67 19.58 -5.83
CA ILE A 524 -2.55 19.66 -6.78
C ILE A 524 -2.41 21.03 -7.47
N ASP A 525 -3.50 21.72 -7.80
CA ASP A 525 -3.48 22.99 -8.52
C ASP A 525 -4.75 23.83 -8.30
N GLU A 526 -4.74 25.06 -8.84
CA GLU A 526 -5.86 25.99 -8.80
C GLU A 526 -7.13 25.42 -9.43
N THR A 527 -7.01 24.63 -10.51
CA THR A 527 -8.17 24.06 -11.21
C THR A 527 -8.87 23.02 -10.34
N ALA A 528 -8.09 22.16 -9.66
CA ALA A 528 -8.62 21.22 -8.68
C ALA A 528 -9.31 21.95 -7.52
N LEU A 529 -8.68 22.99 -6.96
CA LEU A 529 -9.27 23.78 -5.87
C LEU A 529 -10.59 24.44 -6.29
N ALA A 530 -10.63 25.06 -7.48
CA ALA A 530 -11.83 25.69 -8.01
C ALA A 530 -12.97 24.68 -8.19
N GLY A 531 -12.68 23.48 -8.70
CA GLY A 531 -13.65 22.40 -8.81
C GLY A 531 -14.24 21.97 -7.46
N LEU A 532 -13.42 21.87 -6.42
CA LEU A 532 -13.87 21.53 -5.07
C LEU A 532 -14.72 22.63 -4.45
N ILE A 533 -14.38 23.90 -4.68
CA ILE A 533 -15.18 25.05 -4.25
C ILE A 533 -16.58 25.01 -4.89
N VAL A 534 -16.66 24.77 -6.19
CA VAL A 534 -17.94 24.63 -6.90
C VAL A 534 -18.78 23.49 -6.31
N HIS A 535 -18.16 22.34 -6.04
CA HIS A 535 -18.88 21.20 -5.44
C HIS A 535 -19.37 21.49 -4.02
N ARG A 536 -18.54 22.14 -3.19
CA ARG A 536 -18.95 22.59 -1.84
C ARG A 536 -20.18 23.50 -1.92
N ASP A 537 -20.19 24.47 -2.82
CA ASP A 537 -21.29 25.43 -2.97
C ASP A 537 -22.57 24.75 -3.52
N TYR A 538 -22.43 23.67 -4.27
CA TYR A 538 -23.54 22.75 -4.59
C TYR A 538 -24.04 22.02 -3.34
N LEU A 539 -23.15 21.40 -2.56
CA LEU A 539 -23.50 20.65 -1.35
C LEU A 539 -24.16 21.50 -0.26
N GLN A 540 -23.81 22.79 -0.14
CA GLN A 540 -24.50 23.73 0.76
C GLN A 540 -25.99 23.91 0.42
N ARG A 541 -26.39 23.64 -0.83
CA ARG A 541 -27.78 23.77 -1.29
C ARG A 541 -28.56 22.46 -1.19
N VAL A 542 -27.89 21.32 -1.34
CA VAL A 542 -28.55 20.01 -1.50
C VAL A 542 -28.32 19.05 -0.33
N GLY A 543 -27.40 19.36 0.58
CA GLY A 543 -27.06 18.54 1.74
C GLY A 543 -26.90 19.39 3.00
N LYS A 544 -26.55 18.72 4.10
CA LYS A 544 -26.29 19.33 5.39
C LYS A 544 -24.80 19.25 5.70
N ILE A 545 -24.13 20.40 5.72
CA ILE A 545 -22.74 20.49 6.19
C ILE A 545 -22.72 20.13 7.68
N ILE A 546 -22.04 19.03 8.03
CA ILE A 546 -21.89 18.59 9.41
C ILE A 546 -20.68 19.26 10.04
N HIS A 547 -19.56 19.24 9.33
CA HIS A 547 -18.32 19.84 9.78
C HIS A 547 -17.44 20.21 8.59
N GLN A 548 -16.71 21.31 8.73
CA GLN A 548 -15.62 21.68 7.86
C GLN A 548 -14.44 22.08 8.76
N CYS A 549 -13.27 21.49 8.52
CA CYS A 549 -12.06 21.91 9.23
C CYS A 549 -11.74 23.37 8.89
N GLU A 550 -11.09 24.08 9.81
CA GLU A 550 -10.68 25.47 9.56
C GLU A 550 -9.49 25.50 8.59
N ASN A 551 -9.48 26.48 7.69
CA ASN A 551 -8.31 26.71 6.85
C ASN A 551 -7.26 27.50 7.65
N PRO A 552 -6.01 27.03 7.77
CA PRO A 552 -4.99 27.78 8.49
C PRO A 552 -4.71 29.14 7.83
N THR A 553 -4.68 30.21 8.63
CA THR A 553 -4.53 31.59 8.13
C THR A 553 -3.15 31.90 7.55
N ASP A 554 -2.16 31.06 7.83
CA ASP A 554 -0.76 31.16 7.44
C ASP A 554 -0.42 30.41 6.14
N LEU A 555 -1.40 29.75 5.51
CA LEU A 555 -1.22 28.94 4.29
C LEU A 555 -1.82 29.59 3.03
N ASN A 556 -1.94 30.92 2.98
CA ASN A 556 -2.68 31.64 1.93
C ASN A 556 -2.05 31.55 0.51
N ASP A 557 -0.80 31.10 0.39
CA ASP A 557 -0.08 31.06 -0.89
C ASP A 557 -0.22 29.72 -1.63
N GLY A 558 -0.81 28.69 -1.00
CA GLY A 558 -0.98 27.35 -1.57
C GLY A 558 -2.43 26.97 -1.87
N TRP A 559 -2.60 25.84 -2.56
CA TRP A 559 -3.91 25.32 -2.98
C TRP A 559 -4.51 24.42 -1.90
N PHE A 560 -5.03 24.98 -0.81
CA PHE A 560 -5.60 24.19 0.28
C PHE A 560 -7.12 24.11 0.24
N PHE A 561 -7.67 22.91 0.43
CA PHE A 561 -9.10 22.69 0.67
C PHE A 561 -9.29 21.92 1.98
N PRO A 562 -9.85 22.54 3.03
CA PRO A 562 -10.05 21.87 4.31
C PRO A 562 -11.01 20.68 4.19
N PRO A 563 -10.75 19.55 4.90
CA PRO A 563 -11.66 18.42 4.93
C PRO A 563 -13.10 18.82 5.25
N LEU A 564 -14.03 18.29 4.46
CA LEU A 564 -15.45 18.64 4.52
C LEU A 564 -16.29 17.37 4.71
N LEU A 565 -17.18 17.41 5.70
CA LEU A 565 -18.13 16.36 6.01
C LEU A 565 -19.56 16.84 5.75
N VAL A 566 -20.24 16.16 4.83
CA VAL A 566 -21.61 16.53 4.42
C VAL A 566 -22.52 15.32 4.51
N GLU A 567 -23.69 15.52 5.12
CA GLU A 567 -24.78 14.54 5.09
C GLU A 567 -25.69 14.82 3.89
N ILE A 568 -25.95 13.79 3.08
CA ILE A 568 -26.81 13.85 1.89
C ILE A 568 -27.91 12.77 1.99
N ASP A 569 -29.01 12.95 1.26
CA ASP A 569 -30.17 12.05 1.31
C ASP A 569 -29.92 10.75 0.53
N SER A 570 -29.23 10.83 -0.61
CA SER A 570 -28.88 9.68 -1.45
C SER A 570 -27.55 9.93 -2.18
N ILE A 571 -26.84 8.85 -2.49
CA ILE A 571 -25.68 8.86 -3.39
C ILE A 571 -26.03 9.39 -4.79
N ASP A 572 -27.29 9.30 -5.21
CA ASP A 572 -27.78 9.80 -6.50
C ASP A 572 -27.67 11.34 -6.63
N GLN A 573 -27.44 12.06 -5.53
CA GLN A 573 -27.14 13.49 -5.57
C GLN A 573 -25.72 13.80 -6.08
N LEU A 574 -24.89 12.78 -6.29
CA LEU A 574 -23.54 12.90 -6.82
C LEU A 574 -23.53 12.45 -8.29
N GLU A 575 -23.25 13.39 -9.19
CA GLU A 575 -23.25 13.11 -10.63
C GLU A 575 -21.95 12.44 -11.10
N ASP A 576 -20.80 12.96 -10.65
CA ASP A 576 -19.46 12.51 -11.04
C ASP A 576 -18.53 12.35 -9.83
N GLU A 577 -17.33 11.81 -10.05
CA GLU A 577 -16.28 11.79 -9.03
C GLU A 577 -15.80 13.21 -8.69
N VAL A 578 -15.69 13.50 -7.40
CA VAL A 578 -15.07 14.74 -6.89
C VAL A 578 -13.77 14.38 -6.17
N PHE A 579 -12.66 14.86 -6.73
CA PHE A 579 -11.31 14.41 -6.39
C PHE A 579 -10.65 15.29 -5.31
N GLY A 580 -11.16 15.23 -4.08
CA GLY A 580 -10.63 16.00 -2.94
C GLY A 580 -11.15 15.51 -1.59
N PRO A 581 -10.88 16.23 -0.49
CA PRO A 581 -11.13 15.76 0.86
C PRO A 581 -12.58 16.08 1.30
N ILE A 582 -13.55 15.59 0.51
CA ILE A 582 -14.98 15.76 0.77
C ILE A 582 -15.59 14.37 1.02
N LEU A 583 -16.09 14.15 2.23
CA LEU A 583 -16.77 12.92 2.62
C LEU A 583 -18.28 13.16 2.71
N HIS A 584 -19.03 12.33 1.99
CA HIS A 584 -20.49 12.33 2.03
C HIS A 584 -20.98 11.22 2.97
N ILE A 585 -21.98 11.51 3.80
CA ILE A 585 -22.65 10.52 4.65
C ILE A 585 -24.05 10.28 4.13
N VAL A 586 -24.43 9.02 4.03
CA VAL A 586 -25.82 8.58 3.81
C VAL A 586 -26.23 7.67 4.96
N ARG A 587 -27.37 7.95 5.58
CA ARG A 587 -27.94 7.07 6.60
C ARG A 587 -28.83 6.01 5.96
N TYR A 588 -28.81 4.79 6.49
CA TYR A 588 -29.68 3.73 6.01
C TYR A 588 -30.29 2.89 7.13
N ALA A 589 -31.52 2.43 6.92
CA ALA A 589 -32.12 1.42 7.79
C ALA A 589 -31.62 0.02 7.37
N ARG A 590 -31.39 -0.87 8.34
CA ARG A 590 -30.88 -2.23 8.08
C ARG A 590 -31.69 -3.01 7.03
N LYS A 591 -33.01 -2.81 6.98
CA LYS A 591 -33.93 -3.43 6.01
C LYS A 591 -33.70 -2.96 4.56
N ASP A 592 -33.12 -1.78 4.37
CA ASP A 592 -32.87 -1.17 3.06
C ASP A 592 -31.44 -1.47 2.54
N THR A 593 -30.74 -2.45 3.13
CA THR A 593 -29.36 -2.79 2.73
C THR A 593 -29.26 -3.13 1.24
N GLU A 594 -30.23 -3.85 0.68
CA GLU A 594 -30.23 -4.20 -0.75
C GLU A 594 -30.37 -2.98 -1.65
N LYS A 595 -31.20 -2.00 -1.25
CA LYS A 595 -31.32 -0.73 -1.98
C LYS A 595 -30.02 0.07 -1.96
N VAL A 596 -29.30 0.06 -0.83
CA VAL A 596 -27.98 0.70 -0.73
C VAL A 596 -26.99 0.06 -1.69
N ILE A 597 -26.95 -1.28 -1.74
CA ILE A 597 -26.09 -2.00 -2.70
C ILE A 597 -26.44 -1.62 -4.14
N GLU A 598 -27.74 -1.60 -4.47
CA GLU A 598 -28.20 -1.22 -5.80
C GLU A 598 -27.81 0.21 -6.15
N ALA A 599 -28.00 1.17 -5.24
CA ALA A 599 -27.61 2.56 -5.43
C ALA A 599 -26.09 2.71 -5.68
N ILE A 600 -25.25 2.01 -4.90
CA ILE A 600 -23.79 1.99 -5.10
C ILE A 600 -23.45 1.44 -6.50
N ASN A 601 -24.04 0.31 -6.89
CA ASN A 601 -23.79 -0.31 -8.19
C ASN A 601 -24.28 0.55 -9.37
N ASN A 602 -25.35 1.33 -9.17
CA ASN A 602 -25.94 2.19 -10.19
C ASN A 602 -25.14 3.46 -10.46
N THR A 603 -24.15 3.80 -9.62
CA THR A 603 -23.17 4.86 -9.95
C THR A 603 -22.38 4.54 -11.23
N GLY A 604 -22.36 3.27 -11.65
CA GLY A 604 -21.60 2.81 -12.82
C GLY A 604 -20.09 2.67 -12.56
N TYR A 605 -19.58 3.16 -11.43
CA TYR A 605 -18.21 2.91 -10.98
C TYR A 605 -18.10 1.54 -10.30
N GLY A 606 -16.86 1.09 -10.08
CA GLY A 606 -16.59 -0.22 -9.51
C GLY A 606 -15.13 -0.41 -9.10
N LEU A 607 -14.56 0.55 -8.36
CA LEU A 607 -13.14 0.53 -7.96
C LEU A 607 -12.93 -0.06 -6.56
N THR A 608 -13.16 0.71 -5.49
CA THR A 608 -13.02 0.24 -4.10
C THR A 608 -14.35 0.22 -3.33
N PHE A 609 -14.51 -0.74 -2.42
CA PHE A 609 -15.65 -0.85 -1.51
C PHE A 609 -15.20 -1.27 -0.11
N GLY A 610 -15.65 -0.55 0.92
CA GLY A 610 -15.36 -0.84 2.32
C GLY A 610 -16.56 -1.44 3.06
N VAL A 611 -16.33 -2.37 3.98
CA VAL A 611 -17.35 -2.91 4.88
C VAL A 611 -16.82 -2.95 6.30
N HIS A 612 -17.58 -2.36 7.24
CA HIS A 612 -17.36 -2.56 8.66
C HIS A 612 -18.52 -3.36 9.27
N SER A 613 -18.20 -4.59 9.69
CA SER A 613 -19.14 -5.52 10.34
C SER A 613 -18.36 -6.58 11.11
N ARG A 614 -18.78 -6.89 12.33
CA ARG A 614 -18.31 -8.04 13.11
C ARG A 614 -19.06 -9.33 12.77
N ILE A 615 -20.08 -9.27 11.91
CA ILE A 615 -20.82 -10.44 11.44
C ILE A 615 -20.19 -10.90 10.13
N ASP A 616 -19.29 -11.87 10.22
CA ASP A 616 -18.47 -12.34 9.08
C ASP A 616 -19.32 -12.75 7.85
N ALA A 617 -20.42 -13.50 8.06
CA ALA A 617 -21.33 -13.87 6.97
C ALA A 617 -21.94 -12.65 6.26
N ARG A 618 -22.23 -11.57 7.01
CA ARG A 618 -22.75 -10.33 6.46
C ARG A 618 -21.68 -9.57 5.69
N ALA A 619 -20.47 -9.46 6.24
CA ALA A 619 -19.36 -8.79 5.58
C ALA A 619 -19.04 -9.46 4.22
N ARG A 620 -18.94 -10.80 4.22
CA ARG A 620 -18.72 -11.58 2.99
C ARG A 620 -19.86 -11.43 1.99
N TRP A 621 -21.11 -11.45 2.45
CA TRP A 621 -22.26 -11.21 1.57
C TRP A 621 -22.20 -9.81 0.94
N LEU A 622 -22.04 -8.75 1.74
CA LEU A 622 -21.93 -7.38 1.23
C LEU A 622 -20.82 -7.22 0.19
N ALA A 623 -19.63 -7.72 0.49
CA ALA A 623 -18.49 -7.67 -0.42
C ALA A 623 -18.72 -8.43 -1.73
N SER A 624 -19.57 -9.48 -1.73
CA SER A 624 -19.93 -10.23 -2.94
C SER A 624 -21.00 -9.58 -3.80
N GLN A 625 -21.82 -8.68 -3.22
CA GLN A 625 -22.96 -8.07 -3.93
C GLN A 625 -22.60 -6.73 -4.57
N VAL A 626 -21.66 -5.97 -3.98
CA VAL A 626 -21.17 -4.73 -4.57
C VAL A 626 -20.18 -5.04 -5.69
N ARG A 627 -20.39 -4.44 -6.86
CA ARG A 627 -19.58 -4.64 -8.08
C ARG A 627 -18.35 -3.74 -8.07
N ALA A 628 -17.48 -3.94 -7.09
CA ALA A 628 -16.20 -3.25 -6.99
C ALA A 628 -15.03 -4.21 -7.22
N GLY A 629 -13.96 -3.72 -7.84
CA GLY A 629 -12.76 -4.51 -8.09
C GLY A 629 -11.98 -4.85 -6.82
N ASN A 630 -12.03 -4.02 -5.78
CA ASN A 630 -11.33 -4.20 -4.53
C ASN A 630 -12.28 -4.01 -3.34
N ALA A 631 -12.54 -5.07 -2.58
CA ALA A 631 -13.34 -5.02 -1.35
C ALA A 631 -12.46 -5.12 -0.11
N TYR A 632 -12.73 -4.30 0.90
CA TYR A 632 -11.98 -4.21 2.15
C TYR A 632 -12.93 -4.41 3.34
N VAL A 633 -12.58 -5.29 4.27
CA VAL A 633 -13.42 -5.63 5.43
C VAL A 633 -12.68 -5.27 6.72
N ASN A 634 -13.32 -4.45 7.57
CA ASN A 634 -12.81 -4.02 8.87
C ASN A 634 -11.40 -3.42 8.82
N ARG A 635 -11.19 -2.52 7.84
CA ARG A 635 -9.97 -1.73 7.63
C ARG A 635 -10.27 -0.58 6.66
N ASN A 636 -9.35 0.37 6.56
CA ASN A 636 -9.33 1.37 5.49
C ASN A 636 -9.36 0.72 4.09
N MET A 637 -9.78 1.51 3.09
CA MET A 637 -9.98 1.04 1.71
C MET A 637 -9.00 1.67 0.70
N ILE A 638 -7.86 2.14 1.20
CA ILE A 638 -6.77 2.75 0.43
C ILE A 638 -5.46 1.98 0.65
N GLY A 639 -4.41 2.32 -0.11
CA GLY A 639 -3.08 1.71 0.06
C GLY A 639 -3.04 0.23 -0.32
N ALA A 640 -3.61 -0.11 -1.48
CA ALA A 640 -3.53 -1.46 -2.03
C ALA A 640 -2.05 -1.85 -2.27
N VAL A 641 -1.64 -3.02 -1.80
CA VAL A 641 -0.24 -3.47 -1.88
C VAL A 641 -0.05 -4.38 -3.09
N VAL A 642 0.95 -4.08 -3.91
CA VAL A 642 1.32 -4.84 -5.13
C VAL A 642 1.54 -6.33 -4.79
N GLY A 643 0.94 -7.22 -5.58
CA GLY A 643 1.01 -8.68 -5.37
C GLY A 643 0.15 -9.20 -4.21
N VAL A 644 -0.45 -8.32 -3.38
CA VAL A 644 -1.27 -8.73 -2.23
C VAL A 644 -2.74 -8.33 -2.41
N GLN A 645 -3.00 -7.08 -2.82
CA GLN A 645 -4.31 -6.61 -3.25
C GLN A 645 -4.21 -6.02 -4.66
N PRO A 646 -4.05 -6.85 -5.72
CA PRO A 646 -4.05 -6.37 -7.10
C PRO A 646 -5.15 -5.33 -7.34
N PHE A 647 -4.73 -4.16 -7.80
CA PHE A 647 -5.57 -2.96 -7.80
C PHE A 647 -6.15 -2.70 -9.18
N GLY A 648 -7.44 -2.42 -9.22
CA GLY A 648 -8.12 -1.99 -10.43
C GLY A 648 -9.60 -2.33 -10.42
N GLY A 649 -10.38 -1.56 -11.17
CA GLY A 649 -11.83 -1.62 -11.13
C GLY A 649 -12.47 -2.38 -12.30
N CYS A 650 -13.75 -2.13 -12.47
CA CYS A 650 -14.52 -2.49 -13.67
C CYS A 650 -15.47 -1.33 -14.04
N ASN A 651 -16.20 -1.47 -15.14
CA ASN A 651 -17.16 -0.47 -15.61
C ASN A 651 -16.49 0.91 -15.84
N LEU A 652 -17.02 1.99 -15.26
CA LEU A 652 -16.45 3.34 -15.39
C LEU A 652 -15.10 3.52 -14.69
N SER A 653 -14.69 2.54 -13.86
CA SER A 653 -13.43 2.57 -13.09
C SER A 653 -12.24 1.91 -13.80
N GLY A 654 -12.46 1.25 -14.94
CA GLY A 654 -11.36 0.78 -15.75
C GLY A 654 -11.68 -0.43 -16.60
N THR A 655 -10.74 -0.77 -17.47
CA THR A 655 -10.82 -1.94 -18.38
C THR A 655 -10.22 -3.19 -17.76
N GLY A 656 -9.39 -3.04 -16.71
CA GLY A 656 -8.43 -4.05 -16.28
C GLY A 656 -7.41 -4.41 -17.38
N PRO A 657 -6.56 -5.42 -17.14
CA PRO A 657 -6.43 -6.18 -15.90
C PRO A 657 -5.82 -5.36 -14.76
N LYS A 658 -5.93 -5.89 -13.53
CA LYS A 658 -5.47 -5.22 -12.29
C LYS A 658 -3.95 -5.02 -12.26
N ALA A 659 -3.52 -3.79 -11.99
CA ALA A 659 -2.14 -3.48 -11.69
C ALA A 659 -1.68 -4.23 -10.43
N GLY A 660 -0.43 -4.69 -10.44
CA GLY A 660 0.17 -5.46 -9.36
C GLY A 660 -0.42 -6.86 -9.22
N GLY A 661 -1.15 -7.33 -10.25
CA GLY A 661 -1.75 -8.65 -10.31
C GLY A 661 -1.05 -9.57 -11.31
N PRO A 662 -1.32 -10.89 -11.22
CA PRO A 662 -0.67 -11.90 -12.05
C PRO A 662 -1.04 -11.79 -13.53
N HIS A 663 -2.17 -11.15 -13.87
CA HIS A 663 -2.64 -11.02 -15.25
C HIS A 663 -2.22 -9.71 -15.94
N TYR A 664 -1.50 -8.82 -15.24
CA TYR A 664 -1.20 -7.50 -15.78
C TYR A 664 -0.27 -7.57 -17.00
N LEU A 665 0.85 -8.30 -16.88
CA LEU A 665 1.86 -8.41 -17.96
C LEU A 665 1.30 -9.03 -19.24
N HIS A 666 0.31 -9.93 -19.13
CA HIS A 666 -0.29 -10.60 -20.30
C HIS A 666 -0.94 -9.59 -21.24
N ARG A 667 -1.49 -8.50 -20.71
CA ARG A 667 -2.10 -7.47 -21.55
C ARG A 667 -1.08 -6.64 -22.33
N PHE A 668 0.18 -6.62 -21.89
CA PHE A 668 1.32 -6.03 -22.60
C PHE A 668 1.99 -7.00 -23.58
N ALA A 669 1.51 -8.24 -23.69
CA ALA A 669 2.14 -9.29 -24.48
C ALA A 669 1.22 -9.89 -25.56
N ASN A 670 1.83 -10.48 -26.58
CA ASN A 670 1.20 -11.38 -27.55
C ASN A 670 1.68 -12.82 -27.32
N GLU A 671 0.81 -13.77 -27.62
CA GLU A 671 1.12 -15.20 -27.61
C GLU A 671 1.73 -15.63 -28.95
N HIS A 672 2.77 -16.46 -28.89
CA HIS A 672 3.40 -17.07 -30.06
C HIS A 672 3.54 -18.57 -29.84
N THR A 673 2.84 -19.34 -30.69
CA THR A 673 2.96 -20.81 -30.73
C THR A 673 3.98 -21.23 -31.78
N TYR A 674 4.94 -22.06 -31.37
CA TYR A 674 5.93 -22.70 -32.24
C TYR A 674 5.71 -24.21 -32.24
N THR A 675 5.46 -24.78 -33.42
CA THR A 675 5.19 -26.21 -33.60
C THR A 675 6.20 -26.83 -34.55
N VAL A 676 6.78 -27.96 -34.13
CA VAL A 676 7.72 -28.73 -34.93
C VAL A 676 7.21 -30.16 -35.09
N ASN A 677 7.00 -30.59 -36.33
CA ASN A 677 6.86 -32.02 -36.63
C ASN A 677 8.24 -32.69 -36.51
N THR A 678 8.53 -33.25 -35.34
CA THR A 678 9.79 -33.95 -35.05
C THR A 678 9.88 -35.31 -35.73
N SER A 679 8.78 -35.86 -36.26
CA SER A 679 8.80 -37.11 -37.05
C SER A 679 9.23 -36.93 -38.50
N ALA A 680 9.16 -35.70 -39.04
CA ALA A 680 9.49 -35.38 -40.43
C ALA A 680 10.96 -35.69 -40.80
N VAL A 681 11.84 -35.86 -39.82
CA VAL A 681 13.26 -36.21 -40.01
C VAL A 681 13.51 -37.72 -40.14
N GLY A 682 12.47 -38.55 -40.28
CA GLY A 682 12.58 -39.98 -40.57
C GLY A 682 12.12 -40.93 -39.46
N GLY A 683 11.48 -40.42 -38.42
CA GLY A 683 10.94 -41.21 -37.31
C GLY A 683 10.91 -40.41 -36.00
N ASN A 684 10.18 -40.89 -34.99
CA ASN A 684 10.19 -40.29 -33.66
C ASN A 684 11.24 -41.00 -32.78
N ALA A 685 12.38 -40.34 -32.54
CA ALA A 685 13.46 -40.87 -31.72
C ALA A 685 13.07 -41.15 -30.27
N SER A 686 12.21 -40.33 -29.65
CA SER A 686 11.76 -40.57 -28.27
C SER A 686 10.82 -41.77 -28.18
N LEU A 687 9.98 -42.02 -29.20
CA LEU A 687 9.18 -43.24 -29.30
C LEU A 687 10.06 -44.48 -29.49
N LEU A 688 11.08 -44.40 -30.36
CA LEU A 688 12.04 -45.49 -30.59
C LEU A 688 12.92 -45.79 -29.36
N ALA A 689 13.02 -44.85 -28.42
CA ALA A 689 13.77 -44.99 -27.18
C ALA A 689 12.91 -45.41 -25.97
N LEU A 690 11.58 -45.58 -26.13
CA LEU A 690 10.71 -46.12 -25.08
C LEU A 690 10.99 -47.63 -24.92
N SER A 691 11.75 -48.02 -23.90
CA SER A 691 11.89 -49.42 -23.49
C SER A 691 10.86 -49.80 -22.42
N ASN A 692 10.04 -50.81 -22.68
CA ASN A 692 9.30 -51.57 -21.66
C ASN A 692 9.79 -53.03 -21.54
N ASP A 693 10.90 -53.36 -22.22
CA ASP A 693 11.59 -54.65 -22.20
C ASP A 693 12.88 -54.60 -21.36
#